data_AF-A0A5P2G0T0-F1
#
_entry.id   AF-A0A5P2G0T0-F1
#
_cell.length_a   1.000
_cell.length_b   1.000
_cell.length_c   1.000
_cell.angle_alpha   90.00
_cell.angle_beta   90.00
_cell.angle_gamma   90.00
#
_symmetry.space_group_name_H-M   'P 1'
#
loop_
_entity.id
_entity.type
_entity.pdbx_description
1 polymer ?
#
loop_
_entity_poly.entity_id
_entity_poly.type
_entity_poly.pdbx_seq_one_letter_code
_entity_poly.pdbx_strand_id
1 'polypeptide(L)'
;MRKFISFLFLLLICQRLVGQYKNINIEKVIKDLGHFKNILLIGYSPADIDTNLIQTLKEKYNFSFAFLGFTRGESQVSILKSNANGPIENGIVNDKYSHEILKKYNTPLYFTRAFDYPIKDSVVLSKLWNERKISNDLMFAIADFCPDIILIKSETTTNNFAKQSMEKCIENAFNFVKDSVDKKQFNYIKTRKIFSLAYYNLDTTTNNYSFRKILGDDVKLENEYFNTWKSLAVSPNLDEKISQIQKLNFTHFDRVQLDSLISIYDAIEDIKYLDDKRIDQKYAQLNSIIKRYAGINIQSVVNKSKYVIGDTISITSKLTRDVNNYSLDCHNFGFKNYDTIFNIHVKDSLVFTKSGSVNKNEIVSQPPWLSYGMETPGMYKFENSNAVKSLDEYNRVVSYYCSLDNHSIQFDAPVLDSLGQNPIITLPLFIDIAPGIIFPNIISELKHKNDLLVLNTTSNMERKNFPMDIRILKKGVKISGPTGVLFDSKEKILFSKDTILNLKTNQSQAYKFTVTHNTILPKDASPENKVSAKVESKQGGETFVYTSSLRKIDIDSLGSVYYHYQPSIIINPDTLTIGKNDKIGMIVPDSNYYSDIANALNQIYIKSKFFYASKMNYDSLTDMRTIIFNISNYSYELDTVLLKYIENGGSLIVNIQNPKTLPNFIKDSITISPFYLTENDVDYTTELALNSLFKTPNQLDNNILKSWKSTITNFSFIASQNSNWKNLMAIHLNDENKIILLEKKSGKGRIILSGLSINNQLELGITSAYRLLINLL
;
A
#
# COMPACT_ATOMS: atom_id res chain seq x y z
N MET A 1 26.27 27.24 22.41
CA MET A 1 26.73 26.99 21.02
C MET A 1 25.96 25.90 20.28
N ARG A 2 25.76 24.69 20.82
CA ARG A 2 25.09 23.57 20.11
C ARG A 2 23.65 23.84 19.64
N LYS A 3 22.83 24.57 20.42
CA LYS A 3 21.48 25.03 20.02
C LYS A 3 21.49 26.10 18.92
N PHE A 4 22.52 26.94 18.89
CA PHE A 4 22.67 28.03 17.91
C PHE A 4 23.12 27.51 16.54
N ILE A 5 24.02 26.52 16.54
CA ILE A 5 24.48 25.83 15.32
C ILE A 5 23.34 25.00 14.70
N SER A 6 22.52 24.33 15.51
CA SER A 6 21.32 23.62 15.04
C SER A 6 20.27 24.55 14.44
N PHE A 7 20.15 25.78 14.95
CA PHE A 7 19.22 26.80 14.44
C PHE A 7 19.68 27.38 13.10
N LEU A 8 20.98 27.63 12.94
CA LEU A 8 21.58 28.13 11.69
C LEU A 8 21.52 27.09 10.56
N PHE A 9 21.72 25.80 10.88
CA PHE A 9 21.62 24.71 9.91
C PHE A 9 20.16 24.49 9.44
N LEU A 10 19.17 24.67 10.32
CA LEU A 10 17.75 24.63 9.96
C LEU A 10 17.34 25.78 9.02
N LEU A 11 17.89 26.98 9.23
CA LEU A 11 17.65 28.18 8.43
C LEU A 11 18.14 28.06 6.98
N LEU A 12 19.29 27.38 6.77
CA LEU A 12 19.83 27.05 5.45
C LEU A 12 18.98 26.03 4.68
N ILE A 13 18.29 25.13 5.38
CA ILE A 13 17.41 24.11 4.78
C ILE A 13 16.10 24.75 4.27
N CYS A 14 15.53 25.70 5.01
CA CYS A 14 14.38 26.49 4.55
C CYS A 14 14.62 27.22 3.22
N GLN A 15 15.86 27.62 2.92
CA GLN A 15 16.20 28.32 1.66
C GLN A 15 16.20 27.39 0.42
N ARG A 16 16.49 26.08 0.57
CA ARG A 16 16.52 25.14 -0.57
C ARG A 16 15.14 24.73 -1.09
N LEU A 17 14.10 24.80 -0.25
CA LEU A 17 12.71 24.47 -0.63
C LEU A 17 11.98 25.62 -1.37
N VAL A 18 12.59 26.80 -1.47
CA VAL A 18 11.99 28.01 -2.09
C VAL A 18 11.89 27.89 -3.63
N GLY A 19 12.62 26.95 -4.25
CA GLY A 19 12.77 26.88 -5.71
C GLY A 19 11.57 26.38 -6.52
N GLN A 20 10.57 25.73 -5.93
CA GLN A 20 9.49 25.07 -6.71
C GLN A 20 8.17 25.85 -6.83
N TYR A 21 7.98 26.95 -6.09
CA TYR A 21 6.70 27.67 -6.07
C TYR A 21 6.58 28.87 -7.02
N LYS A 22 7.59 29.12 -7.87
CA LYS A 22 7.68 30.35 -8.67
C LYS A 22 6.90 30.36 -9.99
N ASN A 23 6.32 29.26 -10.46
CA ASN A 23 5.67 29.17 -11.77
C ASN A 23 4.22 28.67 -11.72
N ILE A 24 3.36 29.35 -10.94
CA ILE A 24 1.92 29.15 -11.08
C ILE A 24 1.34 30.41 -11.71
N ASN A 25 0.77 30.26 -12.89
CA ASN A 25 0.10 31.34 -13.60
C ASN A 25 -1.16 31.73 -12.80
N ILE A 26 -1.08 32.83 -12.04
CA ILE A 26 -2.17 33.34 -11.20
C ILE A 26 -3.42 33.61 -12.04
N GLU A 27 -3.27 34.09 -13.27
CA GLU A 27 -4.37 34.31 -14.20
C GLU A 27 -5.10 33.01 -14.53
N LYS A 28 -4.34 31.90 -14.72
CA LYS A 28 -4.93 30.57 -14.90
C LYS A 28 -5.74 30.17 -13.67
N VAL A 29 -5.20 30.29 -12.46
CA VAL A 29 -5.91 29.89 -11.23
C VAL A 29 -7.14 30.76 -10.97
N ILE A 30 -7.11 32.05 -11.30
CA ILE A 30 -8.27 32.94 -11.21
C ILE A 30 -9.34 32.54 -12.25
N LYS A 31 -8.92 32.08 -13.43
CA LYS A 31 -9.84 31.46 -14.38
C LYS A 31 -10.48 30.21 -13.77
N ASP A 32 -9.71 29.35 -13.07
CA ASP A 32 -10.24 28.15 -12.39
C ASP A 32 -11.33 28.49 -11.36
N LEU A 33 -11.25 29.64 -10.67
CA LEU A 33 -12.26 30.06 -9.69
C LEU A 33 -13.67 30.24 -10.30
N GLY A 34 -13.75 30.57 -11.59
CA GLY A 34 -15.02 30.70 -12.31
C GLY A 34 -15.59 29.39 -12.86
N HIS A 35 -14.84 28.29 -12.83
CA HIS A 35 -15.27 27.00 -13.41
C HIS A 35 -15.54 25.94 -12.35
N PHE A 36 -16.67 25.23 -12.48
CA PHE A 36 -17.15 24.29 -11.44
C PHE A 36 -17.28 22.85 -11.87
N LYS A 37 -17.03 22.55 -13.15
CA LYS A 37 -17.17 21.19 -13.64
C LYS A 37 -16.08 20.30 -13.04
N ASN A 38 -16.54 19.34 -12.26
CA ASN A 38 -15.75 18.31 -11.62
C ASN A 38 -15.94 16.99 -12.39
N ILE A 39 -14.85 16.38 -12.84
CA ILE A 39 -14.87 15.09 -13.53
C ILE A 39 -14.22 14.04 -12.63
N LEU A 40 -14.97 13.00 -12.29
CA LEU A 40 -14.42 11.82 -11.62
C LEU A 40 -14.04 10.79 -12.69
N LEU A 41 -12.75 10.54 -12.84
CA LEU A 41 -12.22 9.47 -13.67
C LEU A 41 -12.21 8.18 -12.84
N ILE A 42 -12.73 7.09 -13.40
CA ILE A 42 -12.70 5.78 -12.75
C ILE A 42 -11.94 4.79 -13.64
N GLY A 43 -10.92 4.17 -13.06
CA GLY A 43 -10.16 3.07 -13.65
C GLY A 43 -10.24 1.84 -12.75
N TYR A 44 -9.85 0.67 -13.28
CA TYR A 44 -9.76 -0.55 -12.49
C TYR A 44 -8.62 -0.48 -11.47
N SER A 45 -7.48 0.09 -11.89
CA SER A 45 -6.26 0.17 -11.10
C SER A 45 -5.49 1.48 -11.39
N PRO A 46 -4.49 1.82 -10.57
CA PRO A 46 -3.46 2.82 -10.85
C PRO A 46 -2.91 2.86 -12.28
N ALA A 47 -2.79 1.72 -12.96
CA ALA A 47 -2.29 1.64 -14.34
C ALA A 47 -3.21 2.32 -15.37
N ASP A 48 -4.47 2.60 -15.00
CA ASP A 48 -5.45 3.21 -15.89
C ASP A 48 -5.40 4.73 -15.94
N ILE A 49 -4.60 5.37 -15.09
CA ILE A 49 -4.48 6.82 -15.02
C ILE A 49 -4.06 7.39 -16.38
N ASP A 50 -4.92 8.24 -16.94
CA ASP A 50 -4.69 8.93 -18.19
C ASP A 50 -4.32 10.40 -17.93
N THR A 51 -3.03 10.66 -17.78
CA THR A 51 -2.51 12.01 -17.55
C THR A 51 -2.70 12.93 -18.75
N ASN A 52 -2.73 12.39 -19.97
CA ASN A 52 -2.94 13.17 -21.19
C ASN A 52 -4.38 13.71 -21.25
N LEU A 53 -5.38 12.89 -20.91
CA LEU A 53 -6.77 13.34 -20.82
C LEU A 53 -6.92 14.45 -19.79
N ILE A 54 -6.39 14.24 -18.59
CA ILE A 54 -6.43 15.22 -17.49
C ILE A 54 -5.81 16.54 -17.95
N GLN A 55 -4.60 16.48 -18.52
CA GLN A 55 -3.92 17.68 -19.00
C GLN A 55 -4.72 18.40 -20.09
N THR A 56 -5.14 17.67 -21.13
CA THR A 56 -5.84 18.23 -22.30
C THR A 56 -7.13 18.93 -21.89
N LEU A 57 -7.98 18.28 -21.08
CA LEU A 57 -9.26 18.85 -20.67
C LEU A 57 -9.09 19.98 -19.66
N LYS A 58 -8.06 19.92 -18.81
CA LYS A 58 -7.74 20.99 -17.87
C LYS A 58 -7.20 22.22 -18.61
N GLU A 59 -6.40 22.06 -19.65
CA GLU A 59 -5.92 23.17 -20.47
C GLU A 59 -7.04 23.79 -21.32
N LYS A 60 -7.90 22.96 -21.92
CA LYS A 60 -8.95 23.43 -22.84
C LYS A 60 -10.17 24.00 -22.13
N TYR A 61 -10.63 23.36 -21.06
CA TYR A 61 -11.91 23.69 -20.40
C TYR A 61 -11.81 23.98 -18.90
N ASN A 62 -10.60 23.87 -18.33
CA ASN A 62 -10.34 24.22 -16.94
C ASN A 62 -11.10 23.38 -15.90
N PHE A 63 -11.33 22.10 -16.21
CA PHE A 63 -12.00 21.17 -15.31
C PHE A 63 -11.12 20.74 -14.14
N SER A 64 -11.78 20.48 -13.01
CA SER A 64 -11.17 19.80 -11.88
C SER A 64 -11.38 18.30 -12.01
N PHE A 65 -10.38 17.52 -11.64
CA PHE A 65 -10.38 16.07 -11.76
C PHE A 65 -10.17 15.42 -10.41
N ALA A 66 -10.75 14.24 -10.25
CA ALA A 66 -10.30 13.23 -9.30
C ALA A 66 -10.15 11.91 -10.05
N PHE A 67 -9.27 11.04 -9.55
CA PHE A 67 -9.17 9.67 -10.02
C PHE A 67 -9.58 8.71 -8.91
N LEU A 68 -10.40 7.73 -9.25
CA LEU A 68 -10.70 6.60 -8.39
C LEU A 68 -10.20 5.32 -9.07
N GLY A 69 -9.24 4.66 -8.43
CA GLY A 69 -8.89 3.29 -8.75
C GLY A 69 -9.90 2.36 -8.08
N PHE A 70 -10.56 1.48 -8.82
CA PHE A 70 -11.47 0.50 -8.23
C PHE A 70 -10.72 -0.37 -7.22
N THR A 71 -9.48 -0.72 -7.54
CA THR A 71 -8.50 -1.41 -6.69
C THR A 71 -7.18 -0.63 -6.63
N ARG A 72 -6.21 -1.07 -5.81
CA ARG A 72 -4.86 -0.49 -5.78
C ARG A 72 -3.88 -1.21 -6.70
N GLY A 73 -4.35 -2.15 -7.53
CA GLY A 73 -3.50 -2.95 -8.40
C GLY A 73 -2.56 -3.87 -7.61
N GLU A 74 -3.02 -4.47 -6.51
CA GLU A 74 -2.23 -5.38 -5.67
C GLU A 74 -1.64 -6.57 -6.46
N SER A 75 -2.33 -7.02 -7.50
CA SER A 75 -1.85 -8.08 -8.39
C SER A 75 -0.76 -7.62 -9.37
N GLN A 76 -0.56 -6.31 -9.52
CA GLN A 76 0.32 -5.70 -10.49
C GLN A 76 1.63 -5.29 -9.82
N VAL A 77 2.74 -5.81 -10.34
CA VAL A 77 4.07 -5.40 -9.89
C VAL A 77 4.37 -4.02 -10.47
N SER A 78 4.69 -3.06 -9.60
CA SER A 78 5.06 -1.71 -10.02
C SER A 78 6.30 -1.71 -10.90
N ILE A 79 6.39 -0.73 -11.81
CA ILE A 79 7.62 -0.47 -12.59
C ILE A 79 8.72 0.08 -11.67
N LEU A 80 8.36 0.67 -10.53
CA LEU A 80 9.32 1.18 -9.56
C LEU A 80 10.00 0.05 -8.81
N LYS A 81 11.33 0.16 -8.73
CA LYS A 81 12.13 -0.72 -7.90
C LYS A 81 11.85 -0.41 -6.43
N SER A 82 11.54 -1.46 -5.67
CA SER A 82 11.26 -1.38 -4.23
C SER A 82 11.65 -2.68 -3.56
N ASN A 83 11.68 -2.68 -2.23
CA ASN A 83 11.80 -3.91 -1.43
C ASN A 83 10.42 -4.52 -1.09
N ALA A 84 9.36 -4.11 -1.79
CA ALA A 84 8.01 -4.64 -1.58
C ALA A 84 7.98 -6.15 -1.84
N ASN A 85 7.34 -6.88 -0.93
CA ASN A 85 7.16 -8.32 -1.02
C ASN A 85 5.67 -8.69 -0.86
N GLY A 86 5.05 -9.03 -1.99
CA GLY A 86 3.67 -9.51 -2.06
C GLY A 86 2.62 -8.43 -2.35
N PRO A 87 1.35 -8.84 -2.54
CA PRO A 87 0.33 -7.99 -3.17
C PRO A 87 -0.05 -6.73 -2.37
N ILE A 88 -0.12 -6.81 -1.03
CA ILE A 88 -0.40 -5.63 -0.18
C ILE A 88 0.67 -4.57 -0.37
N GLU A 89 1.94 -4.97 -0.36
CA GLU A 89 3.06 -4.05 -0.51
C GLU A 89 3.12 -3.49 -1.94
N ASN A 90 2.79 -4.28 -2.97
CA ASN A 90 2.60 -3.79 -4.34
C ASN A 90 1.52 -2.69 -4.40
N GLY A 91 0.37 -2.89 -3.76
CA GLY A 91 -0.69 -1.89 -3.67
C GLY A 91 -0.24 -0.59 -3.01
N ILE A 92 0.63 -0.66 -1.99
CA ILE A 92 1.24 0.52 -1.36
C ILE A 92 2.15 1.26 -2.35
N VAL A 93 2.99 0.53 -3.09
CA VAL A 93 3.89 1.14 -4.09
C VAL A 93 3.09 1.81 -5.20
N ASN A 94 2.05 1.14 -5.69
CA ASN A 94 1.19 1.67 -6.75
C ASN A 94 0.40 2.91 -6.29
N ASP A 95 -0.14 2.93 -5.06
CA ASP A 95 -0.74 4.14 -4.48
C ASP A 95 0.26 5.31 -4.43
N LYS A 96 1.45 5.09 -3.84
CA LYS A 96 2.50 6.12 -3.72
C LYS A 96 2.86 6.70 -5.09
N TYR A 97 3.06 5.84 -6.08
CA TYR A 97 3.43 6.25 -7.43
C TYR A 97 2.31 7.06 -8.11
N SER A 98 1.08 6.57 -8.06
CA SER A 98 -0.09 7.25 -8.63
C SER A 98 -0.36 8.58 -7.97
N HIS A 99 -0.20 8.68 -6.65
CA HIS A 99 -0.33 9.93 -5.92
C HIS A 99 0.66 10.97 -6.46
N GLU A 100 1.94 10.62 -6.58
CA GLU A 100 2.98 11.56 -7.07
C GLU A 100 2.77 11.98 -8.53
N ILE A 101 2.17 11.12 -9.36
CA ILE A 101 1.74 11.50 -10.72
C ILE A 101 0.60 12.52 -10.67
N LEU A 102 -0.49 12.20 -9.95
CA LEU A 102 -1.71 13.00 -9.93
C LEU A 102 -1.57 14.32 -9.19
N LYS A 103 -0.65 14.38 -8.22
CA LYS A 103 -0.29 15.59 -7.47
C LYS A 103 0.16 16.74 -8.38
N LYS A 104 0.83 16.45 -9.51
CA LYS A 104 1.22 17.46 -10.52
C LYS A 104 0.02 18.18 -11.13
N TYR A 105 -1.13 17.53 -11.15
CA TYR A 105 -2.37 18.03 -11.72
C TYR A 105 -3.35 18.53 -10.65
N ASN A 106 -2.99 18.50 -9.36
CA ASN A 106 -3.90 18.76 -8.23
C ASN A 106 -5.17 17.89 -8.30
N THR A 107 -4.99 16.61 -8.63
CA THR A 107 -6.05 15.62 -8.81
C THR A 107 -6.06 14.68 -7.61
N PRO A 108 -7.12 14.66 -6.77
CA PRO A 108 -7.24 13.72 -5.65
C PRO A 108 -7.30 12.26 -6.13
N LEU A 109 -6.85 11.35 -5.26
CA LEU A 109 -6.76 9.92 -5.55
C LEU A 109 -7.56 9.11 -4.51
N TYR A 110 -8.53 8.35 -5.01
CA TYR A 110 -9.39 7.49 -4.23
C TYR A 110 -9.23 6.01 -4.61
N PHE A 111 -9.58 5.14 -3.68
CA PHE A 111 -9.69 3.70 -3.86
C PHE A 111 -10.89 3.13 -3.11
N THR A 112 -11.48 2.07 -3.65
CA THR A 112 -12.48 1.30 -2.89
C THR A 112 -11.78 0.32 -1.92
N ARG A 113 -12.58 -0.41 -1.14
CA ARG A 113 -12.07 -1.52 -0.31
C ARG A 113 -11.71 -2.77 -1.11
N ALA A 114 -12.03 -2.83 -2.40
CA ALA A 114 -11.76 -4.00 -3.22
C ALA A 114 -10.24 -4.26 -3.32
N PHE A 115 -9.87 -5.51 -3.09
CA PHE A 115 -8.51 -5.99 -3.24
C PHE A 115 -8.35 -6.61 -4.63
N ASP A 116 -7.33 -6.18 -5.38
CA ASP A 116 -7.03 -6.74 -6.70
C ASP A 116 -6.37 -8.11 -6.58
N TYR A 117 -7.02 -9.11 -7.15
CA TYR A 117 -6.44 -10.44 -7.33
C TYR A 117 -6.24 -10.71 -8.82
N PRO A 118 -5.19 -11.46 -9.19
CA PRO A 118 -5.01 -11.95 -10.56
C PRO A 118 -5.98 -13.11 -10.88
N ILE A 119 -7.24 -13.02 -10.44
CA ILE A 119 -8.30 -14.02 -10.68
C ILE A 119 -8.99 -13.66 -11.98
N LYS A 120 -9.32 -14.66 -12.81
CA LYS A 120 -10.13 -14.51 -14.03
C LYS A 120 -11.53 -15.13 -13.92
N ASP A 121 -11.77 -15.95 -12.88
CA ASP A 121 -13.05 -16.60 -12.61
C ASP A 121 -14.09 -15.62 -12.04
N SER A 122 -15.23 -15.54 -12.72
CA SER A 122 -16.36 -14.69 -12.38
C SER A 122 -17.13 -15.11 -11.12
N VAL A 123 -17.32 -16.41 -10.94
CA VAL A 123 -18.07 -16.98 -9.82
C VAL A 123 -17.34 -16.69 -8.51
N VAL A 124 -16.02 -16.73 -8.52
CA VAL A 124 -15.25 -16.44 -7.32
C VAL A 124 -15.19 -14.96 -7.01
N LEU A 125 -14.91 -14.10 -7.99
CA LEU A 125 -14.82 -12.68 -7.72
C LEU A 125 -16.13 -12.14 -7.12
N SER A 126 -17.29 -12.69 -7.54
CA SER A 126 -18.61 -12.38 -6.97
C SER A 126 -18.77 -12.73 -5.47
N LYS A 127 -18.00 -13.71 -4.96
CA LYS A 127 -18.00 -14.12 -3.55
C LYS A 127 -16.99 -13.33 -2.72
N LEU A 128 -15.95 -12.82 -3.36
CA LEU A 128 -14.88 -12.03 -2.72
C LEU A 128 -15.30 -10.58 -2.52
N TRP A 129 -16.02 -10.02 -3.48
CA TRP A 129 -16.46 -8.63 -3.48
C TRP A 129 -17.91 -8.49 -3.08
N ASN A 130 -18.15 -7.73 -2.02
CA ASN A 130 -19.48 -7.30 -1.67
C ASN A 130 -19.79 -6.00 -2.44
N GLU A 131 -20.50 -6.13 -3.56
CA GLU A 131 -20.86 -5.00 -4.44
C GLU A 131 -21.52 -3.86 -3.67
N ARG A 132 -22.40 -4.15 -2.70
CA ARG A 132 -23.07 -3.12 -1.89
C ARG A 132 -22.07 -2.28 -1.09
N LYS A 133 -21.08 -2.91 -0.46
CA LYS A 133 -20.04 -2.19 0.30
C LYS A 133 -19.12 -1.38 -0.62
N ILE A 134 -18.78 -1.92 -1.78
CA ILE A 134 -17.95 -1.21 -2.76
C ILE A 134 -18.71 -0.03 -3.38
N SER A 135 -20.00 -0.18 -3.69
CA SER A 135 -20.88 0.93 -4.10
C SER A 135 -20.94 2.01 -3.04
N ASN A 136 -20.97 1.67 -1.74
CA ASN A 136 -20.90 2.68 -0.67
C ASN A 136 -19.57 3.44 -0.70
N ASP A 137 -18.43 2.78 -0.93
CA ASP A 137 -17.13 3.44 -1.04
C ASP A 137 -17.09 4.42 -2.23
N LEU A 138 -17.68 4.02 -3.37
CA LEU A 138 -17.86 4.89 -4.54
C LEU A 138 -18.76 6.09 -4.22
N MET A 139 -19.87 5.88 -3.51
CA MET A 139 -20.75 6.96 -3.04
C MET A 139 -20.00 7.94 -2.14
N PHE A 140 -19.12 7.45 -1.26
CA PHE A 140 -18.27 8.32 -0.45
C PHE A 140 -17.32 9.14 -1.32
N ALA A 141 -16.63 8.54 -2.29
CA ALA A 141 -15.75 9.30 -3.19
C ALA A 141 -16.52 10.34 -4.03
N ILE A 142 -17.72 9.99 -4.50
CA ILE A 142 -18.62 10.90 -5.22
C ILE A 142 -19.06 12.06 -4.30
N ALA A 143 -19.45 11.78 -3.06
CA ALA A 143 -19.83 12.82 -2.10
C ALA A 143 -18.62 13.67 -1.69
N ASP A 144 -17.44 13.08 -1.56
CA ASP A 144 -16.20 13.77 -1.18
C ASP A 144 -15.71 14.68 -2.31
N PHE A 145 -15.76 14.24 -3.57
CA PHE A 145 -15.26 15.03 -4.69
C PHE A 145 -16.33 15.93 -5.34
N CYS A 146 -17.60 15.56 -5.23
CA CYS A 146 -18.75 16.21 -5.87
C CYS A 146 -18.62 16.33 -7.41
N PRO A 147 -18.52 15.22 -8.18
CA PRO A 147 -18.43 15.27 -9.64
C PRO A 147 -19.74 15.64 -10.33
N ASP A 148 -19.64 16.31 -11.48
CA ASP A 148 -20.74 16.55 -12.43
C ASP A 148 -20.81 15.44 -13.49
N ILE A 149 -19.64 14.90 -13.86
CA ILE A 149 -19.48 13.86 -14.86
C ILE A 149 -18.61 12.74 -14.27
N ILE A 150 -19.02 11.50 -14.45
CA ILE A 150 -18.20 10.32 -14.18
C ILE A 150 -17.79 9.72 -15.51
N LEU A 151 -16.48 9.55 -15.70
CA LEU A 151 -15.91 8.94 -16.89
C LEU A 151 -15.20 7.63 -16.53
N ILE A 152 -15.58 6.55 -17.19
CA ILE A 152 -14.95 5.23 -17.06
C ILE A 152 -14.04 5.02 -18.27
N LYS A 153 -12.79 4.61 -18.06
CA LYS A 153 -11.93 4.25 -19.19
C LYS A 153 -12.47 2.99 -19.89
N SER A 154 -12.53 2.96 -21.21
CA SER A 154 -13.14 1.84 -21.95
C SER A 154 -12.37 0.52 -21.79
N GLU A 155 -11.04 0.62 -21.71
CA GLU A 155 -10.10 -0.49 -21.52
C GLU A 155 -9.41 -0.34 -20.16
N THR A 156 -9.96 -0.99 -19.12
CA THR A 156 -9.47 -0.90 -17.74
C THR A 156 -8.90 -2.21 -17.21
N THR A 157 -9.48 -3.33 -17.63
CA THR A 157 -9.00 -4.67 -17.25
C THR A 157 -9.33 -5.67 -18.34
N THR A 158 -8.47 -6.69 -18.47
CA THR A 158 -8.71 -7.84 -19.34
C THR A 158 -9.64 -8.87 -18.71
N ASN A 159 -9.98 -8.71 -17.42
CA ASN A 159 -10.99 -9.53 -16.76
C ASN A 159 -12.39 -8.92 -16.97
N ASN A 160 -13.16 -9.53 -17.88
CA ASN A 160 -14.53 -9.10 -18.21
C ASN A 160 -15.47 -9.06 -17.00
N PHE A 161 -15.33 -9.99 -16.05
CA PHE A 161 -16.21 -10.03 -14.89
C PHE A 161 -15.86 -8.95 -13.86
N ALA A 162 -14.57 -8.72 -13.62
CA ALA A 162 -14.11 -7.63 -12.78
C ALA A 162 -14.59 -6.28 -13.33
N LYS A 163 -14.53 -6.12 -14.66
CA LYS A 163 -15.10 -4.99 -15.38
C LYS A 163 -16.61 -4.87 -15.16
N GLN A 164 -17.38 -5.92 -15.37
CA GLN A 164 -18.84 -5.91 -15.14
C GLN A 164 -19.21 -5.58 -13.68
N SER A 165 -18.49 -6.16 -12.72
CA SER A 165 -18.71 -5.90 -11.28
C SER A 165 -18.42 -4.44 -10.93
N MET A 166 -17.32 -3.90 -11.46
CA MET A 166 -16.98 -2.48 -11.32
C MET A 166 -18.06 -1.59 -11.93
N GLU A 167 -18.44 -1.84 -13.19
CA GLU A 167 -19.48 -1.08 -13.90
C GLU A 167 -20.80 -1.09 -13.11
N LYS A 168 -21.25 -2.25 -12.65
CA LYS A 168 -22.45 -2.40 -11.82
C LYS A 168 -22.35 -1.64 -10.50
N CYS A 169 -21.20 -1.68 -9.82
CA CYS A 169 -21.00 -0.92 -8.59
C CYS A 169 -21.06 0.60 -8.83
N ILE A 170 -20.52 1.07 -9.95
CA ILE A 170 -20.56 2.48 -10.37
C ILE A 170 -21.97 2.91 -10.74
N GLU A 171 -22.70 2.09 -11.51
CA GLU A 171 -24.10 2.37 -11.86
C GLU A 171 -24.98 2.42 -10.62
N ASN A 172 -24.80 1.50 -9.66
CA ASN A 172 -25.50 1.52 -8.38
C ASN A 172 -25.21 2.80 -7.59
N ALA A 173 -23.94 3.21 -7.50
CA ALA A 173 -23.54 4.44 -6.82
C ALA A 173 -24.11 5.69 -7.52
N PHE A 174 -24.06 5.73 -8.86
CA PHE A 174 -24.60 6.81 -9.68
C PHE A 174 -26.12 6.93 -9.51
N ASN A 175 -26.86 5.83 -9.66
CA ASN A 175 -28.32 5.81 -9.49
C ASN A 175 -28.72 6.15 -8.06
N PHE A 176 -28.01 5.63 -7.05
CA PHE A 176 -28.28 6.01 -5.67
C PHE A 176 -28.12 7.51 -5.46
N VAL A 177 -27.00 8.11 -5.88
CA VAL A 177 -26.76 9.56 -5.68
C VAL A 177 -27.74 10.41 -6.50
N LYS A 178 -28.18 9.91 -7.65
CA LYS A 178 -29.22 10.52 -8.50
C LYS A 178 -30.63 10.45 -7.88
N ASP A 179 -30.99 9.33 -7.27
CA ASP A 179 -32.36 8.99 -6.87
C ASP A 179 -32.64 9.16 -5.36
N SER A 180 -31.60 9.19 -4.52
CA SER A 180 -31.80 9.29 -3.08
C SER A 180 -32.33 10.68 -2.71
N VAL A 181 -33.43 10.67 -1.95
CA VAL A 181 -34.00 11.78 -1.16
C VAL A 181 -33.87 11.42 0.35
N ASP A 182 -33.21 10.29 0.67
CA ASP A 182 -33.32 9.66 1.97
C ASP A 182 -32.33 10.25 3.00
N LYS A 183 -32.85 11.22 3.75
CA LYS A 183 -32.17 11.98 4.79
C LYS A 183 -31.67 11.16 5.99
N LYS A 184 -32.01 9.86 6.12
CA LYS A 184 -31.77 9.11 7.38
C LYS A 184 -30.47 8.31 7.44
N GLN A 185 -29.91 7.88 6.31
CA GLN A 185 -28.74 6.97 6.30
C GLN A 185 -27.41 7.69 6.02
N PHE A 186 -27.46 8.87 5.42
CA PHE A 186 -26.31 9.72 5.12
C PHE A 186 -26.64 11.17 5.47
N ASN A 187 -26.59 11.53 6.76
CA ASN A 187 -26.87 12.89 7.24
C ASN A 187 -25.97 13.99 6.61
N TYR A 188 -24.91 13.61 5.89
CA TYR A 188 -23.92 14.50 5.29
C TYR A 188 -23.97 14.55 3.75
N ILE A 189 -24.78 13.71 3.10
CA ILE A 189 -24.88 13.70 1.64
C ILE A 189 -26.18 14.43 1.26
N LYS A 190 -26.12 15.75 1.10
CA LYS A 190 -27.16 16.46 0.35
C LYS A 190 -27.14 15.88 -1.07
N THR A 191 -28.27 15.33 -1.47
CA THR A 191 -28.49 14.57 -2.70
C THR A 191 -28.27 15.47 -3.91
N ARG A 192 -27.40 15.06 -4.85
CA ARG A 192 -26.89 15.92 -5.93
C ARG A 192 -27.02 15.23 -7.28
N LYS A 193 -27.47 15.99 -8.29
CA LYS A 193 -27.64 15.49 -9.65
C LYS A 193 -26.28 15.37 -10.34
N ILE A 194 -25.82 14.15 -10.55
CA ILE A 194 -24.72 13.84 -11.49
C ILE A 194 -25.34 13.80 -12.89
N PHE A 195 -24.76 14.51 -13.86
CA PHE A 195 -25.37 14.67 -15.17
C PHE A 195 -25.12 13.47 -16.07
N SER A 196 -23.90 12.96 -16.09
CA SER A 196 -23.50 11.94 -17.05
C SER A 196 -22.59 10.90 -16.42
N LEU A 197 -22.87 9.65 -16.76
CA LEU A 197 -21.96 8.52 -16.64
C LEU A 197 -21.63 8.04 -18.04
N ALA A 198 -20.35 8.03 -18.41
CA ALA A 198 -19.93 7.70 -19.77
C ALA A 198 -18.60 6.94 -19.80
N TYR A 199 -18.38 6.16 -20.86
CA TYR A 199 -17.05 5.69 -21.21
C TYR A 199 -16.28 6.78 -21.94
N TYR A 200 -14.95 6.76 -21.81
CA TYR A 200 -14.06 7.50 -22.71
C TYR A 200 -13.05 6.56 -23.37
N ASN A 201 -12.61 6.94 -24.57
CA ASN A 201 -11.51 6.28 -25.27
C ASN A 201 -10.67 7.31 -26.04
N LEU A 202 -9.36 7.07 -26.12
CA LEU A 202 -8.46 7.84 -26.99
C LEU A 202 -8.45 7.18 -28.37
N ASP A 203 -8.87 7.91 -29.39
CA ASP A 203 -8.61 7.52 -30.76
C ASP A 203 -7.16 7.88 -31.10
N THR A 204 -6.31 6.86 -31.21
CA THR A 204 -4.88 7.03 -31.48
C THR A 204 -4.59 7.57 -32.88
N THR A 205 -5.55 7.51 -33.81
CA THR A 205 -5.37 8.02 -35.17
C THR A 205 -5.63 9.51 -35.27
N THR A 206 -6.64 10.01 -34.55
CA THR A 206 -7.00 11.44 -34.53
C THR A 206 -6.46 12.17 -33.31
N ASN A 207 -5.89 11.45 -32.35
CA ASN A 207 -5.47 11.94 -31.02
C ASN A 207 -6.59 12.68 -30.27
N ASN A 208 -7.85 12.29 -30.52
CA ASN A 208 -9.03 12.88 -29.90
C ASN A 208 -9.71 11.89 -28.95
N TYR A 209 -10.33 12.41 -27.90
CA TYR A 209 -11.13 11.61 -26.99
C TYR A 209 -12.57 11.54 -27.46
N SER A 210 -13.11 10.33 -27.49
CA SER A 210 -14.53 10.06 -27.70
C SER A 210 -15.20 9.69 -26.39
N PHE A 211 -16.47 10.08 -26.24
CA PHE A 211 -17.26 9.78 -25.05
C PHE A 211 -18.52 9.02 -25.45
N ARG A 212 -18.73 7.84 -24.84
CA ARG A 212 -19.91 7.02 -25.06
C ARG A 212 -20.76 6.97 -23.81
N LYS A 213 -21.93 7.61 -23.86
CA LYS A 213 -22.88 7.65 -22.74
C LYS A 213 -23.29 6.25 -22.26
N ILE A 214 -23.41 6.11 -20.95
CA ILE A 214 -23.95 4.93 -20.26
C ILE A 214 -25.28 5.31 -19.60
N LEU A 215 -25.28 6.29 -18.69
CA LEU A 215 -26.48 6.80 -18.00
C LEU A 215 -26.47 8.34 -17.95
N GLY A 216 -27.66 8.93 -17.86
CA GLY A 216 -27.83 10.39 -17.75
C GLY A 216 -27.87 11.13 -19.10
N ASP A 217 -27.30 12.32 -19.13
CA ASP A 217 -27.22 13.21 -20.30
C ASP A 217 -25.98 12.88 -21.15
N ASP A 218 -25.92 13.40 -22.39
CA ASP A 218 -24.69 13.31 -23.19
C ASP A 218 -23.57 14.13 -22.57
N VAL A 219 -22.33 13.65 -22.69
CA VAL A 219 -21.14 14.35 -22.18
C VAL A 219 -20.95 15.67 -22.96
N LYS A 220 -21.34 16.78 -22.33
CA LYS A 220 -21.19 18.14 -22.87
C LYS A 220 -20.10 18.89 -22.14
N LEU A 221 -18.92 18.95 -22.74
CA LEU A 221 -17.77 19.68 -22.19
C LEU A 221 -18.03 21.21 -22.21
N GLU A 222 -18.61 21.76 -23.28
CA GLU A 222 -18.69 23.22 -23.51
C GLU A 222 -19.92 23.95 -22.91
N ASN A 223 -20.74 23.31 -22.08
CA ASN A 223 -21.98 23.95 -21.61
C ASN A 223 -21.74 25.10 -20.59
N GLU A 224 -22.13 26.34 -20.93
CA GLU A 224 -21.91 27.59 -20.16
C GLU A 224 -22.74 27.69 -18.86
N TYR A 225 -23.93 27.08 -18.83
CA TYR A 225 -24.89 27.23 -17.72
C TYR A 225 -24.37 26.73 -16.36
N PHE A 226 -23.38 25.82 -16.36
CA PHE A 226 -22.79 25.20 -15.16
C PHE A 226 -21.45 25.84 -14.73
N ASN A 227 -21.03 26.92 -15.40
CA ASN A 227 -19.76 27.59 -15.14
C ASN A 227 -19.95 28.94 -14.41
N THR A 228 -20.98 29.06 -13.55
CA THR A 228 -21.25 30.31 -12.82
C THR A 228 -21.54 30.05 -11.35
N TRP A 229 -21.15 30.98 -10.48
CA TRP A 229 -21.45 30.95 -9.05
C TRP A 229 -22.95 31.02 -8.78
N LYS A 230 -23.71 31.70 -9.65
CA LYS A 230 -25.18 31.66 -9.66
C LYS A 230 -25.78 30.25 -9.67
N SER A 231 -25.07 29.28 -10.24
CA SER A 231 -25.51 27.87 -10.25
C SER A 231 -25.31 27.15 -8.92
N LEU A 232 -24.37 27.62 -8.07
CA LEU A 232 -24.07 27.02 -6.77
C LEU A 232 -24.76 27.75 -5.61
N ALA A 233 -24.88 29.08 -5.69
CA ALA A 233 -25.45 29.89 -4.63
C ALA A 233 -26.09 31.17 -5.17
N VAL A 234 -27.12 31.67 -4.48
CA VAL A 234 -27.68 33.00 -4.75
C VAL A 234 -26.75 34.05 -4.15
N SER A 235 -25.66 34.38 -4.87
CA SER A 235 -24.82 35.53 -4.56
C SER A 235 -24.92 36.52 -5.73
N PRO A 236 -25.62 37.65 -5.57
CA PRO A 236 -25.95 38.52 -6.70
C PRO A 236 -24.72 39.13 -7.40
N ASN A 237 -23.56 39.20 -6.74
CA ASN A 237 -22.41 39.98 -7.21
C ASN A 237 -21.10 39.18 -7.42
N LEU A 238 -21.07 37.87 -7.17
CA LEU A 238 -19.81 37.09 -7.17
C LEU A 238 -19.27 36.82 -8.59
N ASP A 239 -20.15 36.44 -9.53
CA ASP A 239 -19.77 36.25 -10.94
C ASP A 239 -19.24 37.54 -11.59
N GLU A 240 -19.82 38.68 -11.22
CA GLU A 240 -19.36 39.99 -11.70
C GLU A 240 -17.98 40.32 -11.13
N LYS A 241 -17.78 40.16 -9.81
CA LYS A 241 -16.48 40.36 -9.15
C LYS A 241 -15.38 39.50 -9.79
N ILE A 242 -15.67 38.23 -10.07
CA ILE A 242 -14.71 37.32 -10.72
C ILE A 242 -14.41 37.76 -12.15
N SER A 243 -15.45 38.12 -12.92
CA SER A 243 -15.27 38.62 -14.29
C SER A 243 -14.46 39.92 -14.34
N GLN A 244 -14.57 40.78 -13.32
CA GLN A 244 -13.75 41.98 -13.19
C GLN A 244 -12.29 41.63 -12.88
N ILE A 245 -12.05 40.71 -11.93
CA ILE A 245 -10.69 40.27 -11.58
C ILE A 245 -10.01 39.54 -12.73
N GLN A 246 -10.73 38.74 -13.50
CA GLN A 246 -10.18 38.03 -14.67
C GLN A 246 -9.65 38.97 -15.76
N LYS A 247 -10.03 40.26 -15.75
CA LYS A 247 -9.51 41.28 -16.66
C LYS A 247 -8.24 41.97 -16.14
N LEU A 248 -7.88 41.75 -14.87
CA LEU A 248 -6.69 42.34 -14.25
C LEU A 248 -5.43 41.54 -14.62
N ASN A 249 -4.30 42.24 -14.72
CA ASN A 249 -3.00 41.65 -15.05
C ASN A 249 -2.16 41.45 -13.78
N PHE A 250 -1.89 40.20 -13.42
CA PHE A 250 -1.22 39.80 -12.17
C PHE A 250 0.32 39.72 -12.27
N THR A 251 0.93 40.39 -13.24
CA THR A 251 2.39 40.35 -13.45
C THR A 251 3.22 40.96 -12.31
N HIS A 252 2.64 41.90 -11.56
CA HIS A 252 3.29 42.58 -10.44
C HIS A 252 2.29 42.77 -9.30
N PHE A 253 2.79 42.91 -8.06
CA PHE A 253 1.93 43.18 -6.92
C PHE A 253 1.27 44.56 -7.02
N ASP A 254 -0.03 44.61 -6.82
CA ASP A 254 -0.88 45.80 -6.76
C ASP A 254 -1.90 45.62 -5.63
N ARG A 255 -2.02 46.65 -4.80
CA ARG A 255 -2.94 46.69 -3.67
C ARG A 255 -4.40 46.51 -4.11
N VAL A 256 -4.80 47.12 -5.23
CA VAL A 256 -6.16 47.03 -5.77
C VAL A 256 -6.49 45.59 -6.16
N GLN A 257 -5.52 44.84 -6.70
CA GLN A 257 -5.70 43.44 -7.08
C GLN A 257 -5.85 42.53 -5.85
N LEU A 258 -5.07 42.79 -4.79
CA LEU A 258 -5.21 42.08 -3.52
C LEU A 258 -6.57 42.37 -2.86
N ASP A 259 -6.97 43.64 -2.77
CA ASP A 259 -8.26 44.04 -2.21
C ASP A 259 -9.42 43.43 -3.02
N SER A 260 -9.26 43.32 -4.34
CA SER A 260 -10.25 42.65 -5.20
C SER A 260 -10.37 41.16 -4.85
N LEU A 261 -9.27 40.44 -4.66
CA LEU A 261 -9.27 39.02 -4.26
C LEU A 261 -9.90 38.80 -2.89
N ILE A 262 -9.62 39.69 -1.92
CA ILE A 262 -10.25 39.69 -0.60
C ILE A 262 -11.75 39.95 -0.73
N SER A 263 -12.16 40.85 -1.61
CA SER A 263 -13.59 41.12 -1.82
C SER A 263 -14.38 39.94 -2.42
N ILE A 264 -13.70 38.99 -3.08
CA ILE A 264 -14.27 37.70 -3.49
C ILE A 264 -14.35 36.78 -2.28
N TYR A 265 -13.30 36.75 -1.45
CA TYR A 265 -13.25 35.93 -0.24
C TYR A 265 -14.42 36.26 0.70
N ASP A 266 -14.61 37.54 1.02
CA ASP A 266 -15.72 38.01 1.85
C ASP A 266 -17.07 37.63 1.22
N ALA A 267 -17.19 37.76 -0.11
CA ALA A 267 -18.40 37.41 -0.84
C ALA A 267 -18.68 35.89 -0.90
N ILE A 268 -17.66 35.03 -0.74
CA ILE A 268 -17.82 33.58 -0.57
C ILE A 268 -18.19 33.25 0.88
N GLU A 269 -17.56 33.89 1.87
CA GLU A 269 -17.86 33.72 3.29
C GLU A 269 -19.30 34.14 3.64
N ASP A 270 -19.79 35.19 2.99
CA ASP A 270 -21.16 35.69 3.13
C ASP A 270 -22.22 34.76 2.49
N ILE A 271 -21.82 33.70 1.77
CA ILE A 271 -22.72 32.63 1.29
C ILE A 271 -23.14 31.78 2.51
N LYS A 272 -23.94 32.38 3.40
CA LYS A 272 -24.50 31.69 4.56
C LYS A 272 -25.44 30.59 4.07
N TYR A 273 -25.27 29.40 4.63
CA TYR A 273 -26.20 28.25 4.59
C TYR A 273 -26.07 27.21 3.47
N LEU A 274 -25.02 27.23 2.65
CA LEU A 274 -24.73 26.12 1.74
C LEU A 274 -23.58 25.28 2.29
N ASP A 275 -23.93 24.21 3.02
CA ASP A 275 -23.07 23.05 3.29
C ASP A 275 -22.72 22.37 1.94
N ASP A 276 -21.87 23.06 1.18
CA ASP A 276 -21.42 22.66 -0.14
C ASP A 276 -19.90 22.59 -0.21
N LYS A 277 -19.41 21.36 -0.19
CA LYS A 277 -18.00 21.03 -0.34
C LYS A 277 -17.31 21.64 -1.57
N ARG A 278 -18.03 21.99 -2.64
CA ARG A 278 -17.47 22.75 -3.78
C ARG A 278 -17.09 24.18 -3.38
N ILE A 279 -17.89 24.81 -2.51
CA ILE A 279 -17.58 26.14 -1.97
C ILE A 279 -16.33 26.03 -1.10
N ASP A 280 -16.22 25.03 -0.23
CA ASP A 280 -15.00 24.79 0.57
C ASP A 280 -13.76 24.59 -0.32
N GLN A 281 -13.88 23.80 -1.39
CA GLN A 281 -12.82 23.60 -2.38
C GLN A 281 -12.42 24.91 -3.06
N LYS A 282 -13.39 25.75 -3.44
CA LYS A 282 -13.14 27.05 -4.08
C LYS A 282 -12.55 28.07 -3.13
N TYR A 283 -13.00 28.06 -1.88
CA TYR A 283 -12.45 28.86 -0.81
C TYR A 283 -11.00 28.49 -0.51
N ALA A 284 -10.68 27.19 -0.43
CA ALA A 284 -9.30 26.71 -0.31
C ALA A 284 -8.43 27.10 -1.54
N GLN A 285 -8.98 27.03 -2.75
CA GLN A 285 -8.32 27.52 -3.97
C GLN A 285 -8.02 29.02 -3.87
N LEU A 286 -8.99 29.84 -3.47
CA LEU A 286 -8.83 31.28 -3.29
C LEU A 286 -7.80 31.62 -2.20
N ASN A 287 -7.81 30.93 -1.06
CA ASN A 287 -6.80 31.10 -0.01
C ASN A 287 -5.40 30.83 -0.53
N SER A 288 -5.24 29.80 -1.37
CA SER A 288 -3.97 29.52 -2.03
C SER A 288 -3.56 30.60 -3.03
N ILE A 289 -4.49 31.26 -3.71
CA ILE A 289 -4.20 32.38 -4.62
C ILE A 289 -3.76 33.60 -3.81
N ILE A 290 -4.56 33.99 -2.81
CA ILE A 290 -4.27 35.14 -1.94
C ILE A 290 -2.90 34.96 -1.27
N LYS A 291 -2.62 33.79 -0.69
CA LYS A 291 -1.32 33.47 -0.09
C LYS A 291 -0.16 33.74 -1.07
N ARG A 292 -0.27 33.25 -2.31
CA ARG A 292 0.79 33.38 -3.33
C ARG A 292 0.91 34.81 -3.84
N TYR A 293 -0.21 35.46 -4.17
CA TYR A 293 -0.22 36.81 -4.70
C TYR A 293 0.28 37.83 -3.66
N ALA A 294 -0.09 37.65 -2.39
CA ALA A 294 0.43 38.44 -1.28
C ALA A 294 1.92 38.15 -0.99
N GLY A 295 2.54 37.16 -1.66
CA GLY A 295 3.93 36.77 -1.42
C GLY A 295 4.15 36.10 -0.07
N ILE A 296 3.11 35.51 0.53
CA ILE A 296 3.18 34.83 1.84
C ILE A 296 3.71 33.41 1.63
N ASN A 297 4.87 33.13 2.21
CA ASN A 297 5.43 31.79 2.26
C ASN A 297 5.40 31.26 3.70
N ILE A 298 4.95 30.03 3.87
CA ILE A 298 4.87 29.36 5.17
C ILE A 298 5.51 27.99 5.03
N GLN A 299 6.52 27.74 5.84
CA GLN A 299 7.20 26.46 5.95
C GLN A 299 7.10 25.97 7.39
N SER A 300 6.61 24.74 7.58
CA SER A 300 6.57 24.08 8.88
C SER A 300 7.52 22.88 8.86
N VAL A 301 8.54 22.88 9.72
CA VAL A 301 9.50 21.79 9.79
C VAL A 301 9.60 21.20 11.19
N VAL A 302 9.88 19.90 11.24
CA VAL A 302 10.17 19.16 12.46
C VAL A 302 11.60 18.66 12.48
N ASN A 303 12.12 18.39 13.68
CA ASN A 303 13.51 17.98 13.87
C ASN A 303 13.75 16.47 13.77
N LYS A 304 12.70 15.65 13.69
CA LYS A 304 12.79 14.19 13.53
C LYS A 304 11.84 13.73 12.42
N SER A 305 12.28 12.73 11.65
CA SER A 305 11.43 12.02 10.68
C SER A 305 10.46 11.03 11.34
N LYS A 306 10.74 10.61 12.57
CA LYS A 306 9.98 9.60 13.31
C LYS A 306 9.76 10.06 14.74
N TYR A 307 8.51 10.05 15.16
CA TYR A 307 8.05 10.33 16.51
C TYR A 307 7.35 9.11 17.09
N VAL A 308 7.51 8.91 18.39
CA VAL A 308 6.86 7.85 19.13
C VAL A 308 5.71 8.41 19.95
N ILE A 309 4.66 7.63 20.15
CA ILE A 309 3.60 8.02 21.09
C ILE A 309 4.18 8.35 22.48
N GLY A 310 3.88 9.55 22.97
CA GLY A 310 4.48 10.13 24.18
C GLY A 310 5.68 11.05 23.92
N ASP A 311 6.23 11.11 22.70
CA ASP A 311 7.29 12.06 22.36
C ASP A 311 6.78 13.51 22.34
N THR A 312 7.68 14.46 22.59
CA THR A 312 7.44 15.86 22.26
C THR A 312 7.77 16.12 20.78
N ILE A 313 6.78 16.55 20.02
CA ILE A 313 6.94 17.08 18.67
C ILE A 313 7.16 18.60 18.74
N SER A 314 8.19 19.10 18.07
CA SER A 314 8.48 20.54 17.99
C SER A 314 8.45 20.96 16.54
N ILE A 315 7.50 21.81 16.20
CA ILE A 315 7.27 22.35 14.87
C ILE A 315 7.84 23.76 14.84
N THR A 316 8.85 23.96 14.00
CA THR A 316 9.41 25.27 13.71
C THR A 316 8.79 25.78 12.42
N SER A 317 8.13 26.91 12.54
CA SER A 317 7.43 27.56 11.45
C SER A 317 8.18 28.81 11.03
N LYS A 318 8.45 28.93 9.74
CA LYS A 318 8.98 30.14 9.11
C LYS A 318 7.90 30.71 8.20
N LEU A 319 7.46 31.91 8.53
CA LEU A 319 6.58 32.71 7.71
C LEU A 319 7.40 33.88 7.15
N THR A 320 7.31 34.10 5.85
CA THR A 320 7.90 35.27 5.18
C THR A 320 6.85 35.92 4.29
N ARG A 321 7.01 37.22 4.08
CA ARG A 321 6.28 37.92 3.03
C ARG A 321 7.27 38.66 2.14
N ASP A 322 7.00 38.65 0.84
CA ASP A 322 7.83 39.34 -0.15
C ASP A 322 7.34 40.78 -0.41
N VAL A 323 6.20 41.17 0.19
CA VAL A 323 5.54 42.46 -0.03
C VAL A 323 5.12 43.08 1.31
N ASN A 324 5.42 44.37 1.51
CA ASN A 324 5.23 45.08 2.78
C ASN A 324 4.03 46.07 2.80
N ASN A 325 3.17 46.03 1.79
CA ASN A 325 2.13 47.03 1.54
C ASN A 325 0.74 46.66 2.13
N TYR A 326 0.70 45.70 3.05
CA TYR A 326 -0.48 45.26 3.82
C TYR A 326 -0.06 44.90 5.24
N SER A 327 -0.99 44.87 6.22
CA SER A 327 -0.75 44.30 7.56
C SER A 327 -1.02 42.80 7.55
N LEU A 328 -0.16 42.03 8.22
CA LEU A 328 -0.36 40.60 8.44
C LEU A 328 -0.14 40.28 9.92
N ASP A 329 -1.20 39.83 10.58
CA ASP A 329 -1.20 39.49 11.99
C ASP A 329 -1.63 38.03 12.15
N CYS A 330 -0.80 37.16 12.71
CA CYS A 330 -1.20 35.77 12.94
C CYS A 330 -1.58 35.57 14.41
N HIS A 331 -2.72 34.91 14.63
CA HIS A 331 -3.45 34.87 15.90
C HIS A 331 -3.52 33.47 16.52
N ASN A 332 -3.52 32.43 15.67
CA ASN A 332 -3.64 31.06 16.13
C ASN A 332 -2.87 30.09 15.24
N PHE A 333 -2.33 29.07 15.87
CA PHE A 333 -1.62 27.94 15.28
C PHE A 333 -2.42 26.70 15.65
N GLY A 334 -3.07 26.09 14.67
CA GLY A 334 -3.80 24.84 14.82
C GLY A 334 -2.95 23.69 14.28
N PHE A 335 -2.61 22.74 15.15
CA PHE A 335 -2.04 21.46 14.74
C PHE A 335 -2.73 20.35 15.51
N LYS A 336 -3.68 19.63 14.90
CA LYS A 336 -4.48 18.59 15.57
C LYS A 336 -5.12 19.12 16.88
N ASN A 337 -4.82 18.51 18.03
CA ASN A 337 -5.30 18.94 19.35
C ASN A 337 -4.35 19.95 20.02
N TYR A 338 -3.34 20.45 19.31
CA TYR A 338 -2.39 21.44 19.79
C TYR A 338 -2.77 22.80 19.18
N ASP A 339 -3.80 23.41 19.73
CA ASP A 339 -4.10 24.81 19.45
C ASP A 339 -3.25 25.68 20.36
N THR A 340 -2.53 26.63 19.77
CA THR A 340 -1.83 27.65 20.55
C THR A 340 -2.20 29.02 20.04
N ILE A 341 -2.87 29.78 20.90
CA ILE A 341 -3.15 31.19 20.66
C ILE A 341 -1.83 31.96 20.76
N PHE A 342 -1.53 32.78 19.77
CA PHE A 342 -0.41 33.71 19.78
C PHE A 342 -0.78 34.93 18.94
N ASN A 343 -0.52 36.14 19.39
CA ASN A 343 -0.72 37.33 18.56
C ASN A 343 0.65 37.86 18.14
N ILE A 344 1.00 37.67 16.87
CA ILE A 344 2.27 38.17 16.34
C ILE A 344 2.03 38.91 15.02
N HIS A 345 2.46 40.18 15.00
CA HIS A 345 2.54 40.97 13.79
C HIS A 345 3.75 40.54 12.95
N VAL A 346 3.50 40.17 11.69
CA VAL A 346 4.53 39.74 10.74
C VAL A 346 5.06 40.97 9.99
N LYS A 347 6.33 41.32 10.26
CA LYS A 347 7.11 42.26 9.41
C LYS A 347 7.61 41.51 8.16
N ASP A 348 8.91 41.41 7.91
CA ASP A 348 9.42 40.74 6.69
C ASP A 348 9.48 39.21 6.84
N SER A 349 9.86 38.74 8.03
CA SER A 349 9.94 37.33 8.36
C SER A 349 9.65 37.10 9.84
N LEU A 350 8.92 36.02 10.11
CA LEU A 350 8.67 35.50 11.45
C LEU A 350 9.13 34.04 11.50
N VAL A 351 9.95 33.71 12.49
CA VAL A 351 10.29 32.32 12.83
C VAL A 351 9.87 32.07 14.25
N PHE A 352 9.09 31.01 14.47
CA PHE A 352 8.67 30.59 15.80
C PHE A 352 8.63 29.07 15.90
N THR A 353 8.71 28.55 17.12
CA THR A 353 8.63 27.12 17.38
C THR A 353 7.51 26.86 18.37
N LYS A 354 6.64 25.91 18.07
CA LYS A 354 5.65 25.38 19.00
C LYS A 354 5.90 23.90 19.25
N SER A 355 5.74 23.49 20.50
CA SER A 355 5.96 22.11 20.92
C SER A 355 4.68 21.55 21.52
N GLY A 356 4.38 20.31 21.19
CA GLY A 356 3.26 19.53 21.72
C GLY A 356 3.71 18.11 22.05
N SER A 357 2.93 17.40 22.87
CA SER A 357 3.22 16.00 23.24
C SER A 357 2.33 15.06 22.47
N VAL A 358 2.89 14.18 21.64
CA VAL A 358 2.16 13.14 20.91
C VAL A 358 1.28 12.33 21.87
N ASN A 359 -0.03 12.48 21.71
CA ASN A 359 -1.02 11.85 22.59
C ASN A 359 -1.05 10.31 22.42
N LYS A 360 -1.46 9.59 23.46
CA LYS A 360 -1.68 8.13 23.42
C LYS A 360 -2.77 7.68 22.45
N ASN A 361 -3.76 8.54 22.20
CA ASN A 361 -4.87 8.26 21.27
C ASN A 361 -4.57 8.71 19.84
N GLU A 362 -3.35 9.16 19.58
CA GLU A 362 -2.92 9.62 18.27
C GLU A 362 -2.91 8.45 17.26
N ILE A 363 -3.46 8.67 16.08
CA ILE A 363 -3.43 7.69 14.99
C ILE A 363 -1.97 7.53 14.51
N VAL A 364 -1.47 6.29 14.51
CA VAL A 364 -0.15 5.96 13.97
C VAL A 364 -0.11 6.21 12.47
N SER A 365 1.06 6.61 11.98
CA SER A 365 1.27 6.87 10.55
C SER A 365 1.39 5.56 9.79
N GLN A 366 0.38 5.27 8.98
CA GLN A 366 0.33 4.11 8.08
C GLN A 366 -0.73 4.31 6.98
N PRO A 367 -0.71 3.50 5.91
CA PRO A 367 -1.83 3.40 4.99
C PRO A 367 -3.16 3.20 5.71
N PRO A 368 -4.16 4.08 5.53
CA PRO A 368 -5.38 4.05 6.32
C PRO A 368 -6.19 2.78 6.13
N TRP A 369 -6.21 2.22 4.91
CA TRP A 369 -6.92 0.98 4.57
C TRP A 369 -6.34 -0.26 5.26
N LEU A 370 -5.10 -0.19 5.77
CA LEU A 370 -4.47 -1.25 6.53
C LEU A 370 -4.75 -1.16 8.03
N SER A 371 -5.36 -0.07 8.50
CA SER A 371 -5.57 0.16 9.94
C SER A 371 -6.47 -0.87 10.62
N TYR A 372 -7.32 -1.53 9.84
CA TYR A 372 -8.25 -2.54 10.35
C TYR A 372 -8.09 -3.91 9.66
N GLY A 373 -7.06 -4.06 8.83
CA GLY A 373 -6.76 -5.28 8.09
C GLY A 373 -7.81 -5.63 7.02
N MET A 374 -7.88 -6.92 6.68
CA MET A 374 -8.82 -7.46 5.70
C MET A 374 -10.16 -7.82 6.36
N GLU A 375 -11.28 -7.46 5.74
CA GLU A 375 -12.62 -7.89 6.16
C GLU A 375 -12.97 -9.27 5.58
N THR A 376 -12.64 -9.47 4.31
CA THR A 376 -12.68 -10.75 3.59
C THR A 376 -11.36 -10.90 2.84
N PRO A 377 -11.02 -12.07 2.28
CA PRO A 377 -9.87 -12.16 1.39
C PRO A 377 -9.94 -11.11 0.26
N GLY A 378 -11.13 -10.85 -0.28
CA GLY A 378 -11.40 -9.90 -1.36
C GLY A 378 -11.44 -8.41 -1.01
N MET A 379 -11.46 -8.04 0.27
CA MET A 379 -11.73 -6.66 0.66
C MET A 379 -11.03 -6.24 1.96
N TYR A 380 -10.50 -5.03 1.96
CA TYR A 380 -10.07 -4.35 3.18
C TYR A 380 -11.26 -4.00 4.07
N LYS A 381 -10.99 -3.85 5.36
CA LYS A 381 -11.98 -3.36 6.33
C LYS A 381 -11.91 -1.84 6.44
N PHE A 382 -12.98 -1.15 6.07
CA PHE A 382 -13.12 0.29 6.25
C PHE A 382 -14.07 0.58 7.42
N GLU A 383 -13.58 1.30 8.43
CA GLU A 383 -14.37 1.80 9.57
C GLU A 383 -14.67 3.30 9.47
N ASN A 384 -13.99 4.01 8.57
CA ASN A 384 -14.23 5.43 8.30
C ASN A 384 -14.15 5.72 6.80
N SER A 385 -14.79 6.82 6.38
CA SER A 385 -14.78 7.26 4.98
C SER A 385 -13.39 7.67 4.51
N ASN A 386 -12.50 8.11 5.40
CA ASN A 386 -11.14 8.51 5.02
C ASN A 386 -10.32 7.33 4.47
N ALA A 387 -10.67 6.07 4.77
CA ALA A 387 -9.98 4.89 4.24
C ALA A 387 -10.06 4.75 2.71
N VAL A 388 -10.99 5.47 2.05
CA VAL A 388 -11.07 5.55 0.58
C VAL A 388 -9.98 6.45 -0.02
N LYS A 389 -9.28 7.26 0.77
CA LYS A 389 -8.27 8.22 0.30
C LYS A 389 -6.87 7.59 0.22
N SER A 390 -6.06 8.09 -0.71
CA SER A 390 -4.64 7.75 -0.87
C SER A 390 -3.80 8.06 0.38
N LEU A 391 -2.67 7.36 0.52
CA LEU A 391 -1.70 7.46 1.62
C LEU A 391 -1.30 8.91 1.98
N ASP A 392 -1.01 9.73 0.99
CA ASP A 392 -0.41 11.06 1.20
C ASP A 392 -1.48 12.17 1.42
N GLU A 393 -2.78 11.84 1.43
CA GLU A 393 -3.84 12.76 1.92
C GLU A 393 -3.87 12.84 3.46
N TYR A 394 -3.07 12.03 4.15
CA TYR A 394 -2.91 12.03 5.62
C TYR A 394 -1.79 12.95 6.11
N ASN A 395 -1.25 13.77 5.20
CA ASN A 395 -0.20 14.73 5.53
C ASN A 395 -0.66 15.63 6.67
N ARG A 396 0.23 15.79 7.63
CA ARG A 396 -0.05 16.61 8.80
C ARG A 396 0.09 18.05 8.39
N VAL A 397 -1.04 18.74 8.33
CA VAL A 397 -1.12 20.15 8.02
C VAL A 397 -1.14 20.93 9.33
N VAL A 398 -0.42 22.06 9.34
CA VAL A 398 -0.61 23.12 10.32
C VAL A 398 -1.46 24.19 9.67
N SER A 399 -2.51 24.60 10.37
CA SER A 399 -3.37 25.71 9.99
C SER A 399 -2.95 26.97 10.75
N TYR A 400 -2.71 28.04 10.00
CA TYR A 400 -2.32 29.35 10.50
C TYR A 400 -3.50 30.29 10.30
N TYR A 401 -4.05 30.79 11.38
CA TYR A 401 -5.14 31.77 11.35
C TYR A 401 -4.51 33.16 11.44
N CYS A 402 -4.58 33.90 10.33
CA CYS A 402 -4.01 35.24 10.23
C CYS A 402 -5.07 36.25 9.82
N SER A 403 -4.82 37.51 10.09
CA SER A 403 -5.58 38.66 9.65
C SER A 403 -4.73 39.44 8.66
N LEU A 404 -5.26 39.61 7.45
CA LEU A 404 -4.66 40.43 6.41
C LEU A 404 -5.50 41.71 6.27
N ASP A 405 -4.95 42.84 6.72
CA ASP A 405 -5.66 44.13 6.82
C ASP A 405 -7.05 44.03 7.48
N ASN A 406 -7.14 43.31 8.60
CA ASN A 406 -8.37 43.00 9.35
C ASN A 406 -9.27 41.90 8.76
N HIS A 407 -8.93 41.29 7.62
CA HIS A 407 -9.66 40.14 7.07
C HIS A 407 -9.06 38.83 7.59
N SER A 408 -9.85 38.03 8.29
CA SER A 408 -9.43 36.72 8.80
C SER A 408 -9.26 35.72 7.66
N ILE A 409 -8.10 35.08 7.55
CA ILE A 409 -7.77 34.06 6.56
C ILE A 409 -7.02 32.89 7.19
N GLN A 410 -7.35 31.67 6.74
CA GLN A 410 -6.63 30.46 7.12
C GLN A 410 -5.63 30.06 6.03
N PHE A 411 -4.37 29.90 6.42
CA PHE A 411 -3.35 29.31 5.57
C PHE A 411 -2.93 27.94 6.09
N ASP A 412 -2.87 26.97 5.19
CA ASP A 412 -2.39 25.64 5.51
C ASP A 412 -0.94 25.47 5.02
N ALA A 413 -0.14 24.73 5.79
CA ALA A 413 1.19 24.29 5.39
C ALA A 413 1.49 22.85 5.87
N PRO A 414 2.05 22.00 5.00
CA PRO A 414 2.49 20.66 5.41
C PRO A 414 3.63 20.74 6.41
N VAL A 415 3.68 19.79 7.34
CA VAL A 415 4.81 19.59 8.25
C VAL A 415 5.78 18.60 7.64
N LEU A 416 7.00 19.04 7.37
CA LEU A 416 8.05 18.21 6.77
C LEU A 416 9.24 18.03 7.72
N ASP A 417 9.97 16.93 7.60
CA ASP A 417 11.24 16.74 8.29
C ASP A 417 12.42 17.41 7.54
N SER A 418 13.64 17.22 8.06
CA SER A 418 14.86 17.75 7.44
C SER A 418 15.17 17.19 6.04
N LEU A 419 14.54 16.10 5.64
CA LEU A 419 14.67 15.46 4.33
C LEU A 419 13.53 15.88 3.37
N GLY A 420 12.61 16.75 3.81
CA GLY A 420 11.43 17.12 3.04
C GLY A 420 10.36 16.03 3.01
N GLN A 421 10.41 15.05 3.91
CA GLN A 421 9.44 13.95 4.00
C GLN A 421 8.42 14.20 5.13
N ASN A 422 7.27 13.53 5.03
CA ASN A 422 6.26 13.58 6.08
C ASN A 422 6.78 12.85 7.32
N PRO A 423 6.76 13.48 8.51
CA PRO A 423 7.15 12.81 9.73
C PRO A 423 6.11 11.76 10.12
N ILE A 424 6.58 10.60 10.55
CA ILE A 424 5.71 9.49 10.98
C ILE A 424 5.54 9.46 12.49
N ILE A 425 4.36 9.04 12.96
CA ILE A 425 4.10 8.65 14.34
C ILE A 425 3.99 7.14 14.44
N THR A 426 4.58 6.58 15.49
CA THR A 426 4.58 5.15 15.68
C THR A 426 4.48 4.73 17.15
N LEU A 427 4.37 3.42 17.39
CA LEU A 427 4.29 2.83 18.71
C LEU A 427 5.66 2.81 19.41
N PRO A 428 5.71 2.89 20.75
CA PRO A 428 6.96 2.88 21.51
C PRO A 428 7.65 1.52 21.55
N LEU A 429 6.91 0.43 21.35
CA LEU A 429 7.42 -0.93 21.39
C LEU A 429 6.76 -1.76 20.29
N PHE A 430 7.58 -2.54 19.61
CA PHE A 430 7.15 -3.55 18.65
C PHE A 430 7.50 -4.94 19.13
N ILE A 431 6.75 -5.90 18.62
CA ILE A 431 7.02 -7.32 18.84
C ILE A 431 7.09 -8.03 17.49
N ASP A 432 7.94 -9.05 17.38
CA ASP A 432 7.96 -10.03 16.29
C ASP A 432 8.10 -11.42 16.91
N ILE A 433 7.32 -12.39 16.44
CA ILE A 433 7.39 -13.77 16.94
C ILE A 433 7.78 -14.72 15.80
N ALA A 434 8.70 -15.64 16.08
CA ALA A 434 9.22 -16.63 15.15
C ALA A 434 9.23 -18.04 15.80
N PRO A 435 9.22 -19.13 15.00
CA PRO A 435 9.15 -19.15 13.52
C PRO A 435 7.78 -18.71 12.98
N GLY A 436 7.64 -18.52 11.67
CA GLY A 436 6.36 -18.14 11.06
C GLY A 436 5.34 -19.29 11.04
N ILE A 437 5.82 -20.53 10.92
CA ILE A 437 5.01 -21.75 10.92
C ILE A 437 5.67 -22.82 11.80
N ILE A 438 4.85 -23.64 12.45
CA ILE A 438 5.28 -24.85 13.18
C ILE A 438 4.50 -26.05 12.64
N PHE A 439 5.23 -27.12 12.34
CA PHE A 439 4.69 -28.45 12.03
C PHE A 439 4.97 -29.39 13.22
N PRO A 440 3.99 -29.63 14.11
CA PRO A 440 4.18 -30.50 15.27
C PRO A 440 4.27 -31.99 14.90
N ASN A 441 3.80 -32.37 13.71
CA ASN A 441 3.73 -33.77 13.26
C ASN A 441 4.78 -34.07 12.18
N ILE A 442 6.06 -33.77 12.46
CA ILE A 442 7.18 -34.14 11.57
C ILE A 442 7.66 -35.56 11.88
N ILE A 443 7.70 -36.41 10.85
CA ILE A 443 8.30 -37.73 10.88
C ILE A 443 9.67 -37.62 10.22
N SER A 444 10.74 -37.77 11.00
CA SER A 444 12.12 -37.81 10.49
C SER A 444 12.99 -38.71 11.39
N GLU A 445 14.22 -39.00 10.94
CA GLU A 445 15.21 -39.70 11.76
C GLU A 445 15.54 -38.93 13.05
N LEU A 446 15.42 -37.60 13.02
CA LEU A 446 15.62 -36.71 14.15
C LEU A 446 14.29 -36.47 14.87
N LYS A 447 14.05 -37.15 16.00
CA LYS A 447 12.83 -36.96 16.80
C LYS A 447 12.77 -35.56 17.41
N HIS A 448 12.21 -34.60 16.68
CA HIS A 448 11.89 -33.27 17.19
C HIS A 448 10.55 -33.31 17.93
N LYS A 449 10.53 -32.92 19.20
CA LYS A 449 9.32 -32.88 20.05
C LYS A 449 8.97 -31.47 20.54
N ASN A 450 9.88 -30.53 20.33
CA ASN A 450 9.85 -29.21 20.90
C ASN A 450 10.26 -28.20 19.83
N ASP A 451 9.63 -27.03 19.87
CA ASP A 451 10.01 -25.85 19.09
C ASP A 451 10.53 -24.74 19.99
N LEU A 452 11.45 -23.95 19.43
CA LEU A 452 11.95 -22.74 20.06
C LEU A 452 11.19 -21.54 19.49
N LEU A 453 10.31 -20.96 20.29
CA LEU A 453 9.67 -19.69 19.97
C LEU A 453 10.62 -18.56 20.36
N VAL A 454 10.81 -17.61 19.45
CA VAL A 454 11.59 -16.40 19.70
C VAL A 454 10.68 -15.20 19.56
N LEU A 455 10.45 -14.50 20.66
CA LEU A 455 9.82 -13.18 20.67
C LEU A 455 10.92 -12.12 20.69
N ASN A 456 11.00 -11.33 19.64
CA ASN A 456 11.84 -10.14 19.60
C ASN A 456 10.98 -8.93 19.96
N THR A 457 11.41 -8.16 20.95
CA THR A 457 10.81 -6.87 21.30
C THR A 457 11.75 -5.75 20.85
N THR A 458 11.29 -4.85 19.98
CA THR A 458 12.09 -3.73 19.47
C THR A 458 11.53 -2.44 20.03
N SER A 459 12.34 -1.68 20.78
CA SER A 459 11.91 -0.40 21.34
C SER A 459 12.21 0.76 20.40
N ASN A 460 11.30 1.72 20.31
CA ASN A 460 11.54 3.02 19.68
C ASN A 460 11.73 4.14 20.71
N MET A 461 11.77 3.82 22.00
CA MET A 461 11.88 4.80 23.07
C MET A 461 13.07 4.52 23.98
N GLU A 462 13.51 5.55 24.69
CA GLU A 462 14.48 5.38 25.78
C GLU A 462 13.74 5.39 27.11
N ARG A 463 13.90 4.32 27.89
CA ARG A 463 13.27 4.23 29.21
C ARG A 463 14.01 3.27 30.11
N LYS A 464 14.36 3.74 31.30
CA LYS A 464 14.94 2.88 32.35
C LYS A 464 13.85 2.18 33.14
N ASN A 465 14.14 0.98 33.61
CA ASN A 465 13.28 0.18 34.48
C ASN A 465 11.84 0.04 33.97
N PHE A 466 11.67 -0.22 32.68
CA PHE A 466 10.38 -0.40 32.04
C PHE A 466 9.81 -1.79 32.37
N PRO A 467 8.70 -1.88 33.13
CA PRO A 467 8.10 -3.17 33.46
C PRO A 467 7.32 -3.71 32.26
N MET A 468 7.50 -4.99 31.97
CA MET A 468 6.83 -5.72 30.89
C MET A 468 6.30 -7.05 31.39
N ASP A 469 5.05 -7.34 31.08
CA ASP A 469 4.47 -8.67 31.14
C ASP A 469 4.34 -9.19 29.70
N ILE A 470 5.18 -10.18 29.37
CA ILE A 470 5.22 -10.82 28.06
C ILE A 470 4.32 -12.04 28.10
N ARG A 471 3.33 -12.12 27.21
CA ARG A 471 2.46 -13.29 27.08
C ARG A 471 2.49 -13.88 25.67
N ILE A 472 2.65 -15.21 25.60
CA ILE A 472 2.45 -15.99 24.38
C ILE A 472 1.07 -16.63 24.45
N LEU A 473 0.26 -16.42 23.41
CA LEU A 473 -1.16 -16.72 23.40
C LEU A 473 -1.47 -17.71 22.28
N LYS A 474 -2.32 -18.69 22.60
CA LYS A 474 -2.92 -19.61 21.65
C LYS A 474 -4.34 -19.14 21.35
N LYS A 475 -4.63 -19.00 20.05
CA LYS A 475 -5.61 -18.08 19.42
C LYS A 475 -5.05 -16.66 19.31
N GLY A 476 -5.12 -16.12 18.10
CA GLY A 476 -4.49 -14.83 17.77
C GLY A 476 -5.22 -13.68 18.46
N VAL A 477 -4.50 -12.60 18.77
CA VAL A 477 -5.14 -11.35 19.22
C VAL A 477 -5.94 -10.75 18.07
N LYS A 478 -7.12 -10.17 18.34
CA LYS A 478 -7.86 -9.40 17.34
C LYS A 478 -7.51 -7.92 17.46
N ILE A 479 -6.88 -7.37 16.42
CA ILE A 479 -6.70 -5.92 16.35
C ILE A 479 -8.05 -5.26 16.05
N SER A 480 -8.41 -4.26 16.83
CA SER A 480 -9.44 -3.30 16.43
C SER A 480 -9.10 -1.92 16.97
N GLY A 481 -9.14 -0.93 16.09
CA GLY A 481 -8.93 0.47 16.44
C GLY A 481 -7.58 1.00 15.99
N PRO A 482 -7.44 2.35 15.89
CA PRO A 482 -6.21 3.01 15.45
C PRO A 482 -4.98 2.73 16.33
N THR A 483 -5.21 2.25 17.55
CA THR A 483 -4.20 1.95 18.58
C THR A 483 -4.12 0.46 18.95
N GLY A 484 -4.97 -0.39 18.34
CA GLY A 484 -4.55 -1.76 18.08
C GLY A 484 -5.21 -2.97 18.77
N VAL A 485 -6.29 -2.95 19.57
CA VAL A 485 -6.84 -4.22 20.13
C VAL A 485 -8.33 -4.19 20.57
N LEU A 486 -9.08 -5.27 20.27
CA LEU A 486 -10.21 -5.80 21.08
C LEU A 486 -9.87 -7.24 21.50
N PHE A 487 -10.14 -7.59 22.76
CA PHE A 487 -9.82 -8.91 23.32
C PHE A 487 -10.92 -9.94 23.04
N ASP A 488 -10.53 -11.16 22.62
CA ASP A 488 -11.40 -12.32 22.69
C ASP A 488 -11.19 -13.04 24.04
N SER A 489 -12.26 -13.16 24.81
CA SER A 489 -12.34 -13.93 26.06
C SER A 489 -11.93 -15.41 25.95
N LYS A 490 -11.70 -15.95 24.74
CA LYS A 490 -11.39 -17.35 24.47
C LYS A 490 -9.88 -17.69 24.33
N GLU A 491 -8.98 -16.73 24.49
CA GLU A 491 -7.52 -16.92 24.34
C GLU A 491 -6.90 -17.76 25.47
N LYS A 492 -6.01 -18.71 25.13
CA LYS A 492 -5.27 -19.53 26.12
C LYS A 492 -3.82 -19.06 26.23
N ILE A 493 -3.37 -18.72 27.43
CA ILE A 493 -1.97 -18.36 27.70
C ILE A 493 -1.10 -19.63 27.63
N LEU A 494 -0.07 -19.62 26.78
CA LEU A 494 0.95 -20.67 26.70
C LEU A 494 2.14 -20.37 27.62
N PHE A 495 2.57 -19.11 27.64
CA PHE A 495 3.67 -18.63 28.46
C PHE A 495 3.36 -17.22 28.96
N SER A 496 3.79 -16.92 30.19
CA SER A 496 3.84 -15.56 30.75
C SER A 496 5.22 -15.33 31.32
N LYS A 497 5.77 -14.14 31.14
CA LYS A 497 7.03 -13.73 31.73
C LYS A 497 6.99 -12.26 32.10
N ASP A 498 7.06 -12.00 33.40
CA ASP A 498 7.32 -10.68 33.93
C ASP A 498 8.82 -10.35 33.82
N THR A 499 9.13 -9.14 33.38
CA THR A 499 10.51 -8.67 33.23
C THR A 499 10.57 -7.15 33.37
N ILE A 500 11.75 -6.65 33.73
CA ILE A 500 12.03 -5.21 33.76
C ILE A 500 13.23 -4.97 32.85
N LEU A 501 13.14 -3.97 31.96
CA LEU A 501 14.20 -3.67 31.01
C LEU A 501 14.58 -2.19 30.99
N ASN A 502 15.83 -1.95 30.62
CA ASN A 502 16.26 -0.65 30.15
C ASN A 502 16.12 -0.62 28.63
N LEU A 503 15.08 0.05 28.15
CA LEU A 503 14.82 0.24 26.73
C LEU A 503 15.74 1.32 26.17
N LYS A 504 16.29 1.05 25.00
CA LYS A 504 16.98 2.03 24.15
C LYS A 504 16.34 2.03 22.77
N THR A 505 16.31 3.20 22.15
CA THR A 505 15.79 3.37 20.79
C THR A 505 16.48 2.44 19.79
N ASN A 506 15.69 1.76 18.98
CA ASN A 506 16.07 0.75 17.98
C ASN A 506 16.79 -0.48 18.56
N GLN A 507 16.77 -0.69 19.89
CA GLN A 507 17.31 -1.91 20.48
C GLN A 507 16.26 -3.03 20.47
N SER A 508 16.65 -4.18 19.94
CA SER A 508 15.87 -5.41 20.00
C SER A 508 16.36 -6.32 21.13
N GLN A 509 15.42 -6.94 21.84
CA GLN A 509 15.69 -7.96 22.85
C GLN A 509 14.94 -9.23 22.48
N ALA A 510 15.64 -10.36 22.44
CA ALA A 510 15.06 -11.67 22.16
C ALA A 510 14.69 -12.40 23.46
N TYR A 511 13.51 -13.02 23.46
CA TYR A 511 13.01 -13.91 24.49
C TYR A 511 12.72 -15.28 23.89
N LYS A 512 13.30 -16.31 24.49
CA LYS A 512 13.24 -17.68 23.99
C LYS A 512 12.30 -18.50 24.88
N PHE A 513 11.35 -19.18 24.26
CA PHE A 513 10.40 -20.06 24.93
C PHE A 513 10.43 -21.42 24.24
N THR A 514 10.68 -22.49 24.98
CA THR A 514 10.60 -23.85 24.45
C THR A 514 9.19 -24.37 24.66
N VAL A 515 8.55 -24.80 23.58
CA VAL A 515 7.17 -25.31 23.62
C VAL A 515 7.11 -26.73 23.10
N THR A 516 6.35 -27.59 23.78
CA THR A 516 6.17 -28.98 23.35
C THR A 516 5.01 -29.07 22.35
N HIS A 517 5.13 -29.94 21.35
CA HIS A 517 4.09 -30.11 20.32
C HIS A 517 2.70 -30.43 20.90
N ASN A 518 2.65 -31.25 21.96
CA ASN A 518 1.40 -31.55 22.67
C ASN A 518 0.73 -30.33 23.30
N THR A 519 1.51 -29.31 23.69
CA THR A 519 0.97 -28.07 24.28
C THR A 519 0.31 -27.20 23.20
N ILE A 520 0.94 -27.11 22.01
CA ILE A 520 0.46 -26.25 20.91
C ILE A 520 -0.64 -26.91 20.09
N LEU A 521 -0.68 -28.24 20.03
CA LEU A 521 -1.72 -29.01 19.34
C LEU A 521 -2.19 -30.18 20.22
N PRO A 522 -3.02 -29.93 21.26
CA PRO A 522 -3.67 -30.98 22.03
C PRO A 522 -4.70 -31.71 21.17
N LYS A 523 -5.03 -32.94 21.56
CA LYS A 523 -5.91 -33.85 20.79
C LYS A 523 -7.32 -33.28 20.49
N ASP A 524 -7.79 -32.33 21.30
CA ASP A 524 -9.12 -31.70 21.19
C ASP A 524 -9.05 -30.24 20.66
N ALA A 525 -8.05 -29.92 19.83
CA ALA A 525 -7.80 -28.54 19.41
C ALA A 525 -8.92 -27.96 18.53
N SER A 526 -9.28 -26.71 18.84
CA SER A 526 -10.13 -25.82 18.03
C SER A 526 -9.59 -25.67 16.60
N PRO A 527 -10.45 -25.33 15.61
CA PRO A 527 -10.03 -25.06 14.23
C PRO A 527 -9.04 -23.88 14.07
N GLU A 528 -8.85 -23.04 15.09
CA GLU A 528 -7.93 -21.90 15.04
C GLU A 528 -6.53 -22.27 15.49
N ASN A 529 -5.63 -22.31 14.50
CA ASN A 529 -4.26 -22.79 14.62
C ASN A 529 -3.23 -21.64 14.59
N LYS A 530 -3.39 -20.64 15.46
CA LYS A 530 -2.43 -19.52 15.54
C LYS A 530 -1.87 -19.33 16.95
N VAL A 531 -0.59 -18.98 17.01
CA VAL A 531 0.08 -18.48 18.21
C VAL A 531 0.48 -17.03 17.96
N SER A 532 0.22 -16.16 18.92
CA SER A 532 0.62 -14.76 18.87
C SER A 532 1.28 -14.35 20.17
N ALA A 533 1.80 -13.14 20.24
CA ALA A 533 2.37 -12.58 21.44
C ALA A 533 1.74 -11.22 21.76
N LYS A 534 1.83 -10.85 23.04
CA LYS A 534 1.59 -9.48 23.48
C LYS A 534 2.58 -9.11 24.57
N VAL A 535 2.83 -7.81 24.67
CA VAL A 535 3.55 -7.22 25.80
C VAL A 535 2.65 -6.20 26.45
N GLU A 536 2.44 -6.33 27.75
CA GLU A 536 1.70 -5.36 28.56
C GLU A 536 2.67 -4.59 29.46
N SER A 537 2.40 -3.30 29.68
CA SER A 537 3.16 -2.47 30.62
C SER A 537 2.21 -1.59 31.41
N LYS A 538 2.24 -1.68 32.75
CA LYS A 538 1.46 -0.81 33.63
C LYS A 538 2.29 0.39 34.07
N GLN A 539 1.82 1.60 33.78
CA GLN A 539 2.54 2.84 34.08
C GLN A 539 1.56 3.93 34.50
N GLY A 540 1.79 4.54 35.67
CA GLY A 540 0.96 5.66 36.14
C GLY A 540 -0.53 5.31 36.27
N GLY A 541 -0.86 4.05 36.54
CA GLY A 541 -2.25 3.56 36.59
C GLY A 541 -2.84 3.13 35.24
N GLU A 542 -2.15 3.41 34.13
CA GLU A 542 -2.58 3.01 32.78
C GLU A 542 -1.92 1.69 32.33
N THR A 543 -2.60 0.92 31.51
CA THR A 543 -2.07 -0.31 30.89
C THR A 543 -1.85 -0.09 29.41
N PHE A 544 -0.60 -0.22 28.96
CA PHE A 544 -0.22 -0.19 27.55
C PHE A 544 -0.08 -1.61 27.04
N VAL A 545 -0.62 -1.89 25.85
CA VAL A 545 -0.59 -3.21 25.22
C VAL A 545 0.06 -3.09 23.85
N TYR A 546 1.07 -3.92 23.60
CA TYR A 546 1.82 -3.94 22.36
C TYR A 546 1.68 -5.31 21.69
N THR A 547 1.12 -5.32 20.49
CA THR A 547 0.83 -6.54 19.71
C THR A 547 1.32 -6.44 18.27
N SER A 548 1.77 -5.26 17.84
CA SER A 548 2.11 -4.99 16.45
C SER A 548 3.62 -4.96 16.23
N SER A 549 3.99 -5.26 14.99
CA SER A 549 5.29 -4.98 14.40
C SER A 549 5.18 -3.84 13.40
N LEU A 550 6.31 -3.42 12.83
CA LEU A 550 6.41 -2.35 11.83
C LEU A 550 7.18 -2.84 10.61
N ARG A 551 6.56 -2.70 9.43
CA ARG A 551 7.22 -2.88 8.14
C ARG A 551 7.60 -1.54 7.56
N LYS A 552 8.70 -1.52 6.82
CA LYS A 552 9.21 -0.39 6.05
C LYS A 552 9.40 -0.82 4.61
N ILE A 553 8.70 -0.15 3.70
CA ILE A 553 8.86 -0.31 2.26
C ILE A 553 9.66 0.88 1.76
N ASP A 554 10.83 0.63 1.19
CA ASP A 554 11.66 1.61 0.51
C ASP A 554 11.35 1.57 -0.99
N ILE A 555 10.90 2.71 -1.53
CA ILE A 555 10.55 2.88 -2.93
C ILE A 555 11.58 3.83 -3.55
N ASP A 556 12.28 3.36 -4.58
CA ASP A 556 13.31 4.15 -5.23
C ASP A 556 12.73 5.50 -5.70
N SER A 557 13.42 6.59 -5.33
CA SER A 557 13.03 7.98 -5.65
C SER A 557 11.76 8.53 -4.99
N LEU A 558 10.92 7.71 -4.34
CA LEU A 558 9.67 8.15 -3.69
C LEU A 558 9.70 8.10 -2.15
N GLY A 559 10.80 7.62 -1.57
CA GLY A 559 10.98 7.54 -0.12
C GLY A 559 10.36 6.28 0.49
N SER A 560 10.19 6.29 1.81
CA SER A 560 9.75 5.11 2.55
C SER A 560 8.29 5.20 2.98
N VAL A 561 7.57 4.08 2.91
CA VAL A 561 6.25 3.90 3.52
C VAL A 561 6.35 2.94 4.68
N TYR A 562 5.68 3.25 5.79
CA TYR A 562 5.63 2.40 6.98
C TYR A 562 4.21 1.91 7.20
N TYR A 563 4.05 0.65 7.60
CA TYR A 563 2.76 0.11 8.00
C TYR A 563 2.92 -0.90 9.14
N HIS A 564 1.91 -0.96 10.01
CA HIS A 564 1.90 -1.89 11.13
C HIS A 564 1.20 -3.20 10.74
N TYR A 565 1.67 -4.31 11.28
CA TYR A 565 1.04 -5.62 11.11
C TYR A 565 1.11 -6.43 12.40
N GLN A 566 0.32 -7.49 12.49
CA GLN A 566 0.33 -8.39 13.64
C GLN A 566 1.13 -9.65 13.33
N PRO A 567 2.27 -9.88 13.99
CA PRO A 567 3.01 -11.12 13.82
C PRO A 567 2.26 -12.27 14.50
N SER A 568 2.22 -13.42 13.82
CA SER A 568 1.65 -14.65 14.37
C SER A 568 2.35 -15.87 13.78
N ILE A 569 2.37 -16.96 14.53
CA ILE A 569 2.84 -18.27 14.10
C ILE A 569 1.62 -19.10 13.69
N ILE A 570 1.70 -19.73 12.52
CA ILE A 570 0.72 -20.72 12.05
C ILE A 570 1.10 -22.10 12.59
N ILE A 571 0.15 -22.82 13.18
CA ILE A 571 0.35 -24.20 13.65
C ILE A 571 -0.26 -25.15 12.64
N ASN A 572 0.53 -25.78 11.79
CA ASN A 572 -0.02 -26.70 10.81
C ASN A 572 -0.08 -28.11 11.40
N PRO A 573 -1.28 -28.70 11.63
CA PRO A 573 -1.41 -30.01 12.26
C PRO A 573 -1.07 -31.18 11.33
N ASP A 574 -0.88 -30.94 10.04
CA ASP A 574 -0.67 -32.02 9.08
C ASP A 574 0.71 -32.67 9.24
N THR A 575 0.77 -33.95 8.87
CA THR A 575 2.01 -34.73 8.92
C THR A 575 2.93 -34.38 7.76
N LEU A 576 4.23 -34.20 8.06
CA LEU A 576 5.30 -34.09 7.08
C LEU A 576 6.36 -35.17 7.32
N THR A 577 6.67 -35.96 6.30
CA THR A 577 7.78 -36.92 6.36
C THR A 577 9.01 -36.32 5.70
N ILE A 578 10.12 -36.27 6.43
CA ILE A 578 11.41 -35.79 5.93
C ILE A 578 12.31 -37.00 5.73
N GLY A 579 12.90 -37.10 4.54
CA GLY A 579 13.89 -38.12 4.20
C GLY A 579 15.25 -37.88 4.86
N LYS A 580 16.31 -38.43 4.27
CA LYS A 580 17.67 -38.18 4.76
C LYS A 580 18.02 -36.69 4.64
N ASN A 581 18.81 -36.21 5.60
CA ASN A 581 19.22 -34.81 5.72
C ASN A 581 20.25 -34.45 4.62
N ASP A 582 19.75 -34.25 3.40
CA ASP A 582 20.56 -33.98 2.22
C ASP A 582 21.20 -32.58 2.31
N LYS A 583 22.44 -32.46 1.84
CA LYS A 583 23.17 -31.18 1.78
C LYS A 583 22.57 -30.32 0.67
N ILE A 584 21.81 -29.28 1.06
CA ILE A 584 21.09 -28.39 0.13
C ILE A 584 21.80 -27.06 0.01
N GLY A 585 22.01 -26.62 -1.22
CA GLY A 585 22.51 -25.30 -1.55
C GLY A 585 21.44 -24.39 -2.12
N MET A 586 21.53 -23.10 -1.82
CA MET A 586 20.63 -22.08 -2.34
C MET A 586 21.41 -20.98 -3.02
N ILE A 587 21.09 -20.72 -4.28
CA ILE A 587 21.67 -19.64 -5.04
C ILE A 587 20.91 -18.36 -4.71
N VAL A 588 21.65 -17.33 -4.30
CA VAL A 588 21.11 -16.02 -3.91
C VAL A 588 21.89 -14.90 -4.61
N PRO A 589 21.26 -13.75 -4.89
CA PRO A 589 21.96 -12.58 -5.42
C PRO A 589 22.95 -12.00 -4.37
N ASP A 590 23.88 -11.16 -4.81
CA ASP A 590 24.97 -10.59 -3.99
C ASP A 590 24.54 -9.50 -2.99
N SER A 591 23.25 -9.46 -2.61
CA SER A 591 22.67 -8.53 -1.65
C SER A 591 22.08 -9.27 -0.45
N ASN A 592 21.59 -8.53 0.54
CA ASN A 592 20.81 -9.09 1.66
C ASN A 592 19.50 -9.67 1.12
N TYR A 593 19.56 -10.90 0.62
CA TYR A 593 18.43 -11.60 0.03
C TYR A 593 17.80 -12.52 1.06
N TYR A 594 16.52 -12.28 1.34
CA TYR A 594 15.69 -13.20 2.09
C TYR A 594 15.17 -14.27 1.14
N SER A 595 15.23 -15.54 1.55
CA SER A 595 14.72 -16.65 0.74
C SER A 595 13.62 -17.38 1.48
N ASP A 596 12.40 -17.31 0.94
CA ASP A 596 11.21 -17.94 1.54
C ASP A 596 11.35 -19.45 1.59
N ILE A 597 11.95 -20.04 0.55
CA ILE A 597 12.27 -21.48 0.51
C ILE A 597 13.29 -21.82 1.60
N ALA A 598 14.36 -21.04 1.79
CA ALA A 598 15.33 -21.28 2.87
C ALA A 598 14.67 -21.21 4.25
N ASN A 599 13.81 -20.21 4.45
CA ASN A 599 13.06 -20.06 5.68
C ASN A 599 12.12 -21.25 5.92
N ALA A 600 11.38 -21.66 4.89
CA ALA A 600 10.50 -22.83 4.94
C ALA A 600 11.25 -24.11 5.30
N LEU A 601 12.42 -24.36 4.69
CA LEU A 601 13.27 -25.50 5.02
C LEU A 601 13.73 -25.45 6.48
N ASN A 602 14.16 -24.28 6.97
CA ASN A 602 14.56 -24.12 8.37
C ASN A 602 13.40 -24.37 9.35
N GLN A 603 12.16 -24.01 8.99
CA GLN A 603 10.96 -24.29 9.82
C GLN A 603 10.65 -25.77 9.97
N ILE A 604 11.13 -26.61 9.05
CA ILE A 604 11.06 -28.07 9.12
C ILE A 604 12.43 -28.70 9.44
N TYR A 605 13.33 -27.93 10.05
CA TYR A 605 14.66 -28.35 10.53
C TYR A 605 15.65 -28.80 9.45
N ILE A 606 15.41 -28.48 8.18
CA ILE A 606 16.32 -28.72 7.06
C ILE A 606 17.20 -27.48 6.87
N LYS A 607 18.52 -27.63 6.99
CA LYS A 607 19.47 -26.52 6.81
C LYS A 607 19.93 -26.41 5.36
N SER A 608 20.00 -25.18 4.86
CA SER A 608 20.53 -24.87 3.53
C SER A 608 21.78 -23.97 3.61
N LYS A 609 22.74 -24.18 2.70
CA LYS A 609 23.93 -23.32 2.53
C LYS A 609 23.68 -22.30 1.42
N PHE A 610 23.94 -21.02 1.70
CA PHE A 610 23.81 -19.96 0.69
C PHE A 610 25.06 -19.84 -0.18
N PHE A 611 24.84 -19.64 -1.47
CA PHE A 611 25.86 -19.41 -2.48
C PHE A 611 25.53 -18.15 -3.26
N TYR A 612 26.45 -17.19 -3.22
CA TYR A 612 26.34 -15.92 -3.93
C TYR A 612 26.67 -16.10 -5.41
N ALA A 613 25.77 -15.68 -6.29
CA ALA A 613 25.87 -15.86 -7.74
C ALA A 613 27.23 -15.40 -8.30
N SER A 614 27.77 -14.25 -7.89
CA SER A 614 29.05 -13.72 -8.41
C SER A 614 30.30 -14.45 -7.93
N LYS A 615 30.20 -15.26 -6.85
CA LYS A 615 31.36 -15.89 -6.19
C LYS A 615 31.36 -17.41 -6.34
N MET A 616 30.43 -17.94 -7.13
CA MET A 616 30.22 -19.37 -7.25
C MET A 616 31.22 -19.99 -8.21
N ASN A 617 31.76 -21.14 -7.83
CA ASN A 617 32.51 -22.02 -8.70
C ASN A 617 32.06 -23.46 -8.50
N TYR A 618 32.47 -24.36 -9.39
CA TYR A 618 32.07 -25.77 -9.32
C TYR A 618 32.45 -26.41 -7.98
N ASP A 619 33.67 -26.17 -7.48
CA ASP A 619 34.19 -26.79 -6.27
C ASP A 619 33.31 -26.46 -5.05
N SER A 620 32.77 -25.23 -4.99
CA SER A 620 31.84 -24.81 -3.94
C SER A 620 30.54 -25.62 -3.89
N LEU A 621 30.10 -26.19 -5.02
CA LEU A 621 28.86 -26.96 -5.16
C LEU A 621 29.05 -28.46 -4.96
N THR A 622 30.28 -28.97 -5.01
CA THR A 622 30.58 -30.42 -4.99
C THR A 622 30.06 -31.14 -3.74
N ASP A 623 29.98 -30.43 -2.62
CA ASP A 623 29.42 -30.95 -1.38
C ASP A 623 27.89 -31.05 -1.40
N MET A 624 27.21 -30.35 -2.30
CA MET A 624 25.75 -30.26 -2.31
C MET A 624 25.15 -31.37 -3.16
N ARG A 625 24.07 -31.97 -2.67
CA ARG A 625 23.27 -32.93 -3.46
C ARG A 625 22.28 -32.21 -4.36
N THR A 626 21.66 -31.17 -3.82
CA THR A 626 20.60 -30.40 -4.47
C THR A 626 20.91 -28.92 -4.36
N ILE A 627 20.86 -28.23 -5.50
CA ILE A 627 20.95 -26.78 -5.59
C ILE A 627 19.59 -26.22 -6.01
N ILE A 628 19.09 -25.24 -5.26
CA ILE A 628 17.86 -24.52 -5.58
C ILE A 628 18.22 -23.15 -6.16
N PHE A 629 17.71 -22.87 -7.34
CA PHE A 629 17.85 -21.62 -8.06
C PHE A 629 16.49 -20.90 -8.06
N ASN A 630 16.42 -19.79 -7.33
CA ASN A 630 15.20 -18.99 -7.11
C ASN A 630 15.50 -17.49 -7.28
N ILE A 631 16.33 -17.10 -8.25
CA ILE A 631 16.82 -15.72 -8.38
C ILE A 631 16.23 -14.97 -9.58
N SER A 632 16.09 -13.65 -9.42
CA SER A 632 15.63 -12.70 -10.43
C SER A 632 16.78 -12.02 -11.19
N ASN A 633 18.04 -12.46 -11.02
CA ASN A 633 19.19 -11.86 -11.68
C ASN A 633 20.26 -12.92 -11.99
N TYR A 634 20.51 -13.21 -13.26
CA TYR A 634 21.36 -14.29 -13.75
C TYR A 634 22.54 -13.75 -14.57
N SER A 635 23.73 -14.33 -14.40
CA SER A 635 24.93 -14.05 -15.20
C SER A 635 25.30 -15.27 -16.03
N TYR A 636 25.74 -15.05 -17.28
CA TYR A 636 26.17 -16.10 -18.21
C TYR A 636 27.29 -17.00 -17.66
N GLU A 637 28.11 -16.48 -16.74
CA GLU A 637 29.21 -17.22 -16.10
C GLU A 637 28.71 -18.42 -15.26
N LEU A 638 27.44 -18.41 -14.85
CA LEU A 638 26.83 -19.51 -14.09
C LEU A 638 26.49 -20.73 -14.95
N ASP A 639 26.30 -20.60 -16.27
CA ASP A 639 25.92 -21.72 -17.14
C ASP A 639 26.96 -22.84 -17.05
N THR A 640 28.24 -22.49 -17.17
CA THR A 640 29.35 -23.47 -17.13
C THR A 640 29.44 -24.16 -15.77
N VAL A 641 29.26 -23.42 -14.68
CA VAL A 641 29.33 -23.96 -13.32
C VAL A 641 28.17 -24.93 -13.06
N LEU A 642 26.94 -24.53 -13.41
CA LEU A 642 25.74 -25.33 -13.19
C LEU A 642 25.73 -26.57 -14.07
N LEU A 643 26.09 -26.47 -15.35
CA LEU A 643 26.18 -27.61 -16.25
C LEU A 643 27.19 -28.65 -15.72
N LYS A 644 28.39 -28.21 -15.33
CA LYS A 644 29.39 -29.12 -14.76
C LYS A 644 28.90 -29.79 -13.47
N TYR A 645 28.19 -29.06 -12.61
CA TYR A 645 27.55 -29.61 -11.41
C TYR A 645 26.52 -30.70 -11.75
N ILE A 646 25.64 -30.44 -12.71
CA ILE A 646 24.61 -31.39 -13.15
C ILE A 646 25.25 -32.63 -13.80
N GLU A 647 26.23 -32.45 -14.68
CA GLU A 647 26.91 -33.55 -15.37
C GLU A 647 27.54 -34.55 -14.40
N ASN A 648 28.06 -34.05 -13.28
CA ASN A 648 28.69 -34.85 -12.22
C ASN A 648 27.70 -35.48 -11.22
N GLY A 649 26.39 -35.38 -11.44
CA GLY A 649 25.37 -36.03 -10.61
C GLY A 649 24.54 -35.10 -9.74
N GLY A 650 24.80 -33.80 -9.80
CA GLY A 650 24.04 -32.80 -9.05
C GLY A 650 22.56 -32.72 -9.47
N SER A 651 21.70 -32.43 -8.49
CA SER A 651 20.29 -32.09 -8.74
C SER A 651 20.13 -30.57 -8.73
N LEU A 652 19.57 -29.99 -9.79
CA LEU A 652 19.25 -28.56 -9.88
C LEU A 652 17.72 -28.38 -9.90
N ILE A 653 17.17 -27.65 -8.93
CA ILE A 653 15.77 -27.24 -8.90
C ILE A 653 15.70 -25.76 -9.27
N VAL A 654 14.95 -25.43 -10.31
CA VAL A 654 14.76 -24.06 -10.80
C VAL A 654 13.32 -23.66 -10.54
N ASN A 655 13.11 -22.76 -9.57
CA ASN A 655 11.82 -22.15 -9.29
C ASN A 655 11.76 -20.79 -9.98
N ILE A 656 10.93 -20.67 -11.03
CA ILE A 656 10.97 -19.50 -11.90
C ILE A 656 10.22 -18.34 -11.27
N GLN A 657 10.96 -17.26 -11.01
CA GLN A 657 10.39 -15.94 -10.65
C GLN A 657 10.31 -15.02 -11.86
N ASN A 658 11.32 -15.06 -12.74
CA ASN A 658 11.37 -14.26 -13.95
C ASN A 658 12.01 -15.08 -15.10
N PRO A 659 11.29 -15.35 -16.21
CA PRO A 659 11.83 -16.10 -17.33
C PRO A 659 13.08 -15.47 -17.96
N LYS A 660 13.22 -14.14 -17.88
CA LYS A 660 14.38 -13.42 -18.43
C LYS A 660 15.69 -13.79 -17.73
N THR A 661 15.63 -14.33 -16.51
CA THR A 661 16.81 -14.61 -15.68
C THR A 661 17.09 -16.09 -15.55
N LEU A 662 16.63 -16.89 -16.50
CA LEU A 662 16.96 -18.32 -16.57
C LEU A 662 18.33 -18.56 -17.22
N PRO A 663 19.02 -19.66 -16.84
CA PRO A 663 20.19 -20.15 -17.56
C PRO A 663 19.90 -20.40 -19.04
N ASN A 664 20.87 -20.15 -19.93
CA ASN A 664 20.65 -20.24 -21.38
C ASN A 664 20.34 -21.67 -21.81
N PHE A 665 21.03 -22.66 -21.23
CA PHE A 665 20.79 -24.07 -21.54
C PHE A 665 19.37 -24.54 -21.20
N ILE A 666 18.64 -23.78 -20.37
CA ILE A 666 17.21 -23.99 -20.14
C ILE A 666 16.40 -23.22 -21.18
N LYS A 667 16.62 -21.90 -21.32
CA LYS A 667 15.91 -21.01 -22.25
C LYS A 667 15.85 -21.54 -23.68
N ASP A 668 16.97 -22.08 -24.17
CA ASP A 668 17.07 -22.56 -25.56
C ASP A 668 16.29 -23.88 -25.79
N SER A 669 15.85 -24.53 -24.72
CA SER A 669 15.19 -25.85 -24.76
C SER A 669 13.70 -25.82 -24.43
N ILE A 670 13.14 -24.64 -24.13
CA ILE A 670 11.77 -24.52 -23.62
C ILE A 670 11.13 -23.17 -23.94
N THR A 671 9.87 -23.20 -24.35
CA THR A 671 9.02 -22.01 -24.40
C THR A 671 8.28 -21.87 -23.07
N ILE A 672 8.32 -20.68 -22.49
CA ILE A 672 7.71 -20.37 -21.19
C ILE A 672 6.61 -19.34 -21.40
N SER A 673 5.41 -19.66 -20.96
CA SER A 673 4.25 -18.77 -21.05
C SER A 673 3.70 -18.49 -19.66
N PRO A 674 3.35 -17.23 -19.34
CA PRO A 674 2.65 -16.91 -18.10
C PRO A 674 1.37 -17.76 -17.97
N PHE A 675 1.16 -18.36 -16.81
CA PHE A 675 -0.02 -19.16 -16.50
C PHE A 675 -0.32 -19.06 -15.02
N TYR A 676 -1.41 -18.38 -14.69
CA TYR A 676 -1.80 -18.06 -13.32
C TYR A 676 -3.08 -18.81 -12.94
N LEU A 677 -2.92 -20.01 -12.38
CA LEU A 677 -3.96 -20.74 -11.68
C LEU A 677 -4.01 -20.22 -10.24
N THR A 678 -5.20 -20.15 -9.65
CA THR A 678 -5.47 -19.66 -8.30
C THR A 678 -6.34 -20.66 -7.53
N GLU A 679 -6.43 -20.51 -6.21
CA GLU A 679 -7.28 -21.36 -5.34
C GLU A 679 -8.77 -21.35 -5.70
N ASN A 680 -9.13 -20.37 -6.50
CA ASN A 680 -10.48 -20.01 -6.87
C ASN A 680 -10.90 -20.65 -8.20
N ASP A 681 -9.94 -21.15 -8.98
CA ASP A 681 -10.24 -21.93 -10.17
C ASP A 681 -10.74 -23.30 -9.73
N VAL A 682 -12.01 -23.62 -9.97
CA VAL A 682 -12.63 -24.86 -9.46
C VAL A 682 -12.55 -26.01 -10.46
N ASP A 683 -12.59 -25.70 -11.76
CA ASP A 683 -12.74 -26.65 -12.87
C ASP A 683 -11.40 -27.05 -13.50
N TYR A 684 -10.44 -27.42 -12.64
CA TYR A 684 -9.19 -28.01 -13.10
C TYR A 684 -8.94 -29.37 -12.45
N THR A 685 -8.26 -30.25 -13.20
CA THR A 685 -7.66 -31.47 -12.67
C THR A 685 -6.13 -31.37 -12.77
N THR A 686 -5.44 -32.00 -11.83
CA THR A 686 -3.98 -32.12 -11.89
C THR A 686 -3.65 -33.55 -12.28
N GLU A 687 -2.74 -33.71 -13.24
CA GLU A 687 -2.19 -35.01 -13.60
C GLU A 687 -0.74 -35.08 -13.13
N LEU A 688 -0.45 -36.08 -12.30
CA LEU A 688 0.91 -36.42 -11.89
C LEU A 688 1.44 -37.58 -12.73
N ALA A 689 2.65 -37.43 -13.26
CA ALA A 689 3.34 -38.52 -13.93
C ALA A 689 3.64 -39.66 -12.95
N LEU A 690 3.70 -40.88 -13.47
CA LEU A 690 4.19 -42.06 -12.74
C LEU A 690 5.68 -41.90 -12.40
N ASN A 691 5.98 -41.21 -11.31
CA ASN A 691 7.33 -40.87 -10.87
C ASN A 691 7.46 -41.03 -9.35
N SER A 692 8.63 -41.49 -8.88
CA SER A 692 8.92 -41.65 -7.44
C SER A 692 8.87 -40.32 -6.67
N LEU A 693 9.10 -39.20 -7.34
CA LEU A 693 9.00 -37.84 -6.77
C LEU A 693 7.60 -37.52 -6.20
N PHE A 694 6.56 -38.26 -6.57
CA PHE A 694 5.21 -38.07 -6.01
C PHE A 694 4.81 -39.14 -4.99
N LYS A 695 5.71 -40.07 -4.66
CA LYS A 695 5.43 -41.19 -3.74
C LYS A 695 6.27 -41.13 -2.47
N THR A 696 7.49 -40.63 -2.56
CA THR A 696 8.46 -40.68 -1.46
C THR A 696 9.21 -39.37 -1.29
N PRO A 697 9.51 -38.96 -0.04
CA PRO A 697 9.06 -39.54 1.23
C PRO A 697 7.59 -39.26 1.57
N ASN A 698 6.96 -38.30 0.87
CA ASN A 698 5.54 -37.99 1.06
C ASN A 698 4.71 -38.49 -0.13
N GLN A 699 3.58 -39.12 0.17
CA GLN A 699 2.61 -39.49 -0.86
C GLN A 699 1.87 -38.23 -1.32
N LEU A 700 1.87 -38.02 -2.64
CA LEU A 700 1.17 -36.95 -3.34
C LEU A 700 0.21 -37.59 -4.36
N ASP A 701 -0.89 -36.92 -4.61
CA ASP A 701 -1.91 -37.33 -5.56
C ASP A 701 -2.35 -36.15 -6.45
N ASN A 702 -3.29 -36.43 -7.34
CA ASN A 702 -3.85 -35.45 -8.27
C ASN A 702 -4.62 -34.30 -7.58
N ASN A 703 -4.78 -34.33 -6.26
CA ASN A 703 -5.39 -33.24 -5.49
C ASN A 703 -4.36 -32.31 -4.83
N ILE A 704 -3.07 -32.50 -5.08
CA ILE A 704 -1.97 -31.77 -4.44
C ILE A 704 -2.17 -30.24 -4.43
N LEU A 705 -2.69 -29.68 -5.52
CA LEU A 705 -2.89 -28.24 -5.68
C LEU A 705 -4.21 -27.72 -5.10
N LYS A 706 -5.17 -28.59 -4.74
CA LYS A 706 -6.52 -28.17 -4.29
C LYS A 706 -6.50 -27.40 -2.97
N SER A 707 -5.48 -27.59 -2.14
CA SER A 707 -5.31 -26.85 -0.88
C SER A 707 -4.50 -25.56 -1.04
N TRP A 708 -3.89 -25.33 -2.20
CA TRP A 708 -3.06 -24.15 -2.44
C TRP A 708 -3.94 -22.90 -2.49
N LYS A 709 -3.35 -21.77 -2.08
CA LYS A 709 -4.04 -20.50 -1.78
C LYS A 709 -3.53 -19.37 -2.64
N SER A 710 -4.33 -18.32 -2.86
CA SER A 710 -3.95 -17.20 -3.73
C SER A 710 -3.51 -17.71 -5.13
N THR A 711 -2.34 -17.34 -5.62
CA THR A 711 -1.73 -17.84 -6.86
C THR A 711 -1.07 -19.22 -6.65
N ILE A 712 -1.50 -20.22 -7.42
CA ILE A 712 -0.98 -21.60 -7.44
C ILE A 712 0.17 -21.74 -8.46
N THR A 713 0.03 -21.17 -9.66
CA THR A 713 1.04 -21.23 -10.73
C THR A 713 1.43 -19.83 -11.21
N ASN A 714 2.64 -19.69 -11.72
CA ASN A 714 3.13 -18.48 -12.39
C ASN A 714 3.36 -18.72 -13.89
N PHE A 715 3.81 -19.93 -14.27
CA PHE A 715 4.23 -20.25 -15.64
C PHE A 715 3.80 -21.65 -16.06
N SER A 716 3.67 -21.81 -17.37
CA SER A 716 3.50 -23.09 -18.06
C SER A 716 4.58 -23.26 -19.14
N PHE A 717 4.77 -24.51 -19.57
CA PHE A 717 5.91 -24.91 -20.38
C PHE A 717 5.52 -25.66 -21.64
N ILE A 718 6.27 -25.41 -22.72
CA ILE A 718 6.29 -26.23 -23.93
C ILE A 718 7.74 -26.56 -24.23
N ALA A 719 8.11 -27.85 -24.09
CA ALA A 719 9.45 -28.32 -24.39
C ALA A 719 9.72 -28.30 -25.89
N SER A 720 10.93 -27.90 -26.31
CA SER A 720 11.32 -27.96 -27.72
C SER A 720 11.52 -29.41 -28.18
N GLN A 721 11.39 -29.66 -29.49
CA GLN A 721 11.67 -30.98 -30.06
C GLN A 721 13.12 -31.40 -29.74
N ASN A 722 13.33 -32.65 -29.33
CA ASN A 722 14.64 -33.25 -28.95
C ASN A 722 15.28 -32.75 -27.63
N SER A 723 14.56 -32.02 -26.79
CA SER A 723 15.10 -31.44 -25.54
C SER A 723 15.21 -32.41 -24.35
N ASN A 724 14.68 -33.64 -24.48
CA ASN A 724 14.62 -34.69 -23.44
C ASN A 724 13.92 -34.29 -22.13
N TRP A 725 13.12 -33.22 -22.14
CA TRP A 725 12.25 -32.90 -21.01
C TRP A 725 11.13 -33.93 -20.87
N LYS A 726 10.86 -34.34 -19.63
CA LYS A 726 9.76 -35.21 -19.23
C LYS A 726 8.76 -34.43 -18.41
N ASN A 727 7.48 -34.59 -18.74
CA ASN A 727 6.38 -34.00 -17.99
C ASN A 727 6.24 -34.69 -16.64
N LEU A 728 6.30 -33.92 -15.56
CA LEU A 728 6.05 -34.42 -14.20
C LEU A 728 4.64 -34.06 -13.72
N MET A 729 4.19 -32.83 -13.97
CA MET A 729 2.89 -32.35 -13.53
C MET A 729 2.25 -31.49 -14.62
N ALA A 730 1.00 -31.80 -14.94
CA ALA A 730 0.16 -31.03 -15.83
C ALA A 730 -1.13 -30.61 -15.12
N ILE A 731 -1.69 -29.48 -15.54
CA ILE A 731 -3.02 -29.04 -15.19
C ILE A 731 -3.88 -29.10 -16.45
N HIS A 732 -5.01 -29.78 -16.34
CA HIS A 732 -6.07 -29.73 -17.32
C HIS A 732 -7.10 -28.71 -16.85
N LEU A 733 -7.24 -27.62 -17.60
CA LEU A 733 -8.19 -26.56 -17.35
C LEU A 733 -9.01 -26.38 -18.63
N ASN A 734 -10.29 -26.72 -18.57
CA ASN A 734 -11.15 -26.82 -19.76
C ASN A 734 -10.52 -27.74 -20.83
N ASP A 735 -10.35 -27.25 -22.06
CA ASP A 735 -9.72 -27.98 -23.18
C ASP A 735 -8.20 -27.74 -23.28
N GLU A 736 -7.59 -27.02 -22.34
CA GLU A 736 -6.17 -26.71 -22.36
C GLU A 736 -5.37 -27.55 -21.37
N ASN A 737 -4.28 -28.14 -21.87
CA ASN A 737 -3.29 -28.85 -21.07
C ASN A 737 -2.08 -27.95 -20.82
N LYS A 738 -1.82 -27.60 -19.55
CA LYS A 738 -0.69 -26.74 -19.16
C LYS A 738 0.31 -27.54 -18.34
N ILE A 739 1.52 -27.71 -18.87
CA ILE A 739 2.61 -28.38 -18.14
C ILE A 739 3.26 -27.36 -17.21
N ILE A 740 3.41 -27.71 -15.93
CA ILE A 740 3.86 -26.78 -14.87
C ILE A 740 5.04 -27.31 -14.05
N LEU A 741 5.41 -28.59 -14.23
CA LEU A 741 6.61 -29.18 -13.65
C LEU A 741 7.26 -30.13 -14.65
N LEU A 742 8.55 -29.94 -14.88
CA LEU A 742 9.34 -30.72 -15.84
C LEU A 742 10.60 -31.28 -15.19
N GLU A 743 11.04 -32.43 -15.69
CA GLU A 743 12.34 -33.03 -15.36
C GLU A 743 13.16 -33.27 -16.62
N LYS A 744 14.45 -32.98 -16.58
CA LYS A 744 15.41 -33.39 -17.61
C LYS A 744 16.59 -34.08 -16.96
N LYS A 745 16.92 -35.28 -17.44
CA LYS A 745 18.19 -35.94 -17.10
C LYS A 745 19.29 -35.35 -17.97
N SER A 746 20.41 -34.98 -17.34
CA SER A 746 21.57 -34.41 -18.03
C SER A 746 22.84 -34.92 -17.35
N GLY A 747 23.73 -35.57 -18.12
CA GLY A 747 24.83 -36.35 -17.57
C GLY A 747 24.36 -37.37 -16.53
N LYS A 748 24.97 -37.37 -15.33
CA LYS A 748 24.56 -38.22 -14.20
C LYS A 748 23.50 -37.58 -13.31
N GLY A 749 23.20 -36.30 -13.52
CA GLY A 749 22.32 -35.50 -12.68
C GLY A 749 20.95 -35.25 -13.31
N ARG A 750 20.23 -34.29 -12.71
CA ARG A 750 18.89 -33.90 -13.15
C ARG A 750 18.63 -32.42 -12.97
N ILE A 751 17.72 -31.90 -13.78
CA ILE A 751 17.17 -30.56 -13.69
C ILE A 751 15.67 -30.69 -13.50
N ILE A 752 15.14 -29.99 -12.50
CA ILE A 752 13.69 -29.85 -12.26
C ILE A 752 13.32 -28.40 -12.48
N LEU A 753 12.36 -28.14 -13.36
CA LEU A 753 11.87 -26.81 -13.67
C LEU A 753 10.43 -26.66 -13.16
N SER A 754 10.19 -25.66 -12.31
CA SER A 754 8.89 -25.40 -11.70
C SER A 754 8.32 -24.06 -12.13
N GLY A 755 7.08 -24.10 -12.62
CA GLY A 755 6.23 -22.94 -12.88
C GLY A 755 5.23 -22.66 -11.74
N LEU A 756 5.38 -23.34 -10.59
CA LEU A 756 4.51 -23.20 -9.43
C LEU A 756 4.84 -21.94 -8.63
N SER A 757 3.83 -21.31 -8.03
CA SER A 757 4.01 -20.18 -7.11
C SER A 757 4.33 -20.67 -5.69
N ILE A 758 5.34 -21.54 -5.57
CA ILE A 758 5.59 -22.33 -4.36
C ILE A 758 5.95 -21.46 -3.15
N ASN A 759 6.61 -20.32 -3.33
CA ASN A 759 7.02 -19.43 -2.23
C ASN A 759 5.80 -18.98 -1.40
N ASN A 760 4.77 -18.48 -2.07
CA ASN A 760 3.53 -18.03 -1.43
C ASN A 760 2.88 -19.14 -0.60
N GLN A 761 2.90 -20.37 -1.12
CA GLN A 761 2.32 -21.51 -0.43
C GLN A 761 3.12 -21.92 0.80
N LEU A 762 4.45 -21.84 0.72
CA LEU A 762 5.34 -22.14 1.84
C LEU A 762 5.18 -21.10 2.97
N GLU A 763 4.99 -19.82 2.63
CA GLU A 763 4.70 -18.75 3.59
C GLU A 763 3.33 -18.90 4.27
N LEU A 764 2.34 -19.40 3.54
CA LEU A 764 1.01 -19.71 4.09
C LEU A 764 0.99 -21.04 4.87
N GLY A 765 2.09 -21.79 4.84
CA GLY A 765 2.20 -23.05 5.55
C GLY A 765 1.45 -24.19 4.88
N ILE A 766 1.17 -24.15 3.58
CA ILE A 766 0.39 -25.19 2.88
C ILE A 766 1.16 -26.51 2.83
N THR A 767 0.65 -27.53 3.53
CA THR A 767 1.31 -28.83 3.71
C THR A 767 1.72 -29.50 2.41
N SER A 768 0.84 -29.50 1.40
CA SER A 768 1.13 -30.16 0.12
C SER A 768 2.27 -29.48 -0.64
N ALA A 769 2.48 -28.17 -0.47
CA ALA A 769 3.64 -27.47 -1.01
C ALA A 769 4.94 -27.87 -0.29
N TYR A 770 4.92 -28.02 1.04
CA TYR A 770 6.05 -28.55 1.80
C TYR A 770 6.39 -29.99 1.39
N ARG A 771 5.38 -30.86 1.25
CA ARG A 771 5.56 -32.25 0.81
C ARG A 771 6.17 -32.32 -0.59
N LEU A 772 5.69 -31.50 -1.53
CA LEU A 772 6.26 -31.39 -2.86
C LEU A 772 7.72 -30.96 -2.78
N LEU A 773 8.02 -29.86 -2.09
CA LEU A 773 9.38 -29.37 -1.94
C LEU A 773 10.30 -30.46 -1.40
N ILE A 774 9.92 -31.12 -0.30
CA ILE A 774 10.70 -32.20 0.33
C ILE A 774 10.97 -33.34 -0.66
N ASN A 775 9.98 -33.74 -1.47
CA ASN A 775 10.18 -34.81 -2.43
C ASN A 775 11.08 -34.41 -3.61
N LEU A 776 11.13 -33.12 -3.98
CA LEU A 776 11.97 -32.63 -5.08
C LEU A 776 13.46 -32.55 -4.68
N LEU A 777 13.75 -32.37 -3.39
CA LEU A 777 15.10 -32.40 -2.82
C LEU A 777 15.77 -33.76 -3.10
#